data_AF-A0A838V5D8-F1
#
_entry.id   AF-A0A838V5D8-F1
#
_cell.length_a   1.000
_cell.length_b   1.000
_cell.length_c   1.000
_cell.angle_alpha   90.00
_cell.angle_beta   90.00
_cell.angle_gamma   90.00
#
_symmetry.space_group_name_H-M   'P 1'
#
loop_
_entity.id
_entity.type
_entity.pdbx_description
1 polymer ?
#
loop_
_entity_poly.entity_id
_entity_poly.type
_entity_poly.pdbx_seq_one_letter_code
_entity_poly.pdbx_strand_id
1 'polypeptide(L)'
;MAAAPQPYGTNDAGGFRNVLPPGENGLDTFQQLLEFKSPLKAVPPHFADQQPLYENLVYGAPTLTEAQIPDYFKDATFGVPAGQVESAIEPRPGVTIERDSAYGVPHIYGTTRSDTMFGAGYAGAADRLFLMDVLRHTGRAELASFLGGSNAGTDAGQWGFSPYTEADLEKQLTQTPQIYGHSGQQAVEDLQSYVDGINAYITAANADKALKPAEYTLLGKPMEPWKPTDVIAIASLVGGIFGRGGGNELNSALTMQAFVDRMGTKAGRKAWLGFRSKNDPEAPTTVSRAFPYETRSAFAKRGLALPDPNTVKETTTATASTGPAASGEGIGSVGARLKASLEAAGHASNWELISAEHSADGHPIGVLGPQVGYYVPQILMEEDLHGPGIDARGAAFAGVNLYVLLGHGRDYAWSATTATSDNVDTFAEVLCQDSFHYQYKGRCLPMEKLEKTESWAPNTIDPTPAGSQTLVAYRTVHGIVFARGKVKGKKVAFVHARSTYFHEADSVIGFAQLNEPEFLKNASQFKQAVSHINFLFNWGYIDSKHIAYAMSGAMPQRAKGTSPDFPILGTGQYDWKGFNPQTQLADYLPFSRHPQAVDPPYLVSWNNKQAPEWAAADDQYSYGPLQRQQMIADKVRAATKGKKKATIVQLIQAMEEPATQDLRGYRLLPIILDAIGKPSSPKLRGAVALLKTWQRHGAHRRDLNRDGVDEETPAIELMDAWWPKLVNAEFRPALGAKAFEKLAGMLAIGNHTGGSPEAPDFFNGWWGYVSKDLRDIYGPKPEGAYSHKYCGGGSKEKCKKVLERSLAAALKVTPQQLYGGGNGKCAADPQPACYDQNRPQVTSGIELGAFPFQNRPTFQQVVTLTQRLGR
;
A
#
# COMPACT_ATOMS: atom_id res chain seq x y z
N MET A 1 0.26 -16.03 39.21
CA MET A 1 1.03 -17.12 38.56
C MET A 1 1.17 -16.73 37.10
N ALA A 2 2.33 -16.95 36.49
CA ALA A 2 2.55 -16.67 35.07
C ALA A 2 1.70 -17.58 34.17
N ALA A 3 1.48 -17.17 32.93
CA ALA A 3 0.89 -18.06 31.93
C ALA A 3 1.89 -19.17 31.60
N ALA A 4 1.45 -20.42 31.61
CA ALA A 4 2.33 -21.50 31.18
C ALA A 4 2.47 -21.46 29.65
N PRO A 5 3.69 -21.39 29.09
CA PRO A 5 3.90 -21.57 27.66
C PRO A 5 3.30 -22.90 27.20
N GLN A 6 2.63 -22.88 26.06
CA GLN A 6 2.10 -24.10 25.46
C GLN A 6 3.22 -24.85 24.74
N PRO A 7 3.20 -26.19 24.69
CA PRO A 7 4.13 -26.95 23.87
C PRO A 7 4.07 -26.49 22.40
N TYR A 8 5.22 -26.45 21.73
CA TYR A 8 5.30 -26.15 20.30
C TYR A 8 4.30 -26.96 19.46
N GLY A 9 3.59 -26.27 18.57
CA GLY A 9 2.54 -26.83 17.72
C GLY A 9 1.21 -27.08 18.42
N THR A 10 1.02 -26.65 19.67
CA THR A 10 -0.28 -26.72 20.33
C THR A 10 -1.29 -25.87 19.55
N ASN A 11 -2.45 -26.44 19.25
CA ASN A 11 -3.50 -25.81 18.45
C ASN A 11 -3.09 -25.37 17.04
N ASP A 12 -2.03 -25.96 16.45
CA ASP A 12 -1.55 -25.61 15.11
C ASP A 12 -1.72 -26.79 14.13
N ALA A 13 -2.30 -26.54 12.96
CA ALA A 13 -2.50 -27.54 11.91
C ALA A 13 -1.23 -27.88 11.12
N GLY A 14 -0.16 -27.09 11.27
CA GLY A 14 1.07 -27.16 10.52
C GLY A 14 0.92 -26.73 9.06
N GLY A 15 2.04 -26.58 8.37
CA GLY A 15 2.05 -26.18 6.95
C GLY A 15 2.03 -24.67 6.73
N PHE A 16 2.42 -23.89 7.74
CA PHE A 16 2.64 -22.45 7.65
C PHE A 16 4.14 -22.14 7.65
N ARG A 17 4.57 -21.34 6.68
CA ARG A 17 5.92 -20.77 6.65
C ARG A 17 5.85 -19.31 6.26
N ASN A 18 6.77 -18.49 6.74
CA ASN A 18 6.79 -17.08 6.39
C ASN A 18 8.21 -16.49 6.29
N VAL A 19 8.30 -15.23 5.87
CA VAL A 19 9.51 -14.41 5.93
C VAL A 19 9.13 -12.93 6.04
N LEU A 20 9.82 -12.18 6.89
CA LEU A 20 9.68 -10.75 7.13
C LEU A 20 11.07 -10.06 7.17
N PRO A 21 11.65 -9.66 6.02
CA PRO A 21 12.91 -8.90 6.02
C PRO A 21 12.76 -7.50 6.65
N PRO A 22 13.82 -6.97 7.29
CA PRO A 22 15.15 -7.58 7.41
C PRO A 22 15.25 -8.56 8.60
N GLY A 23 14.48 -8.37 9.66
CA GLY A 23 14.49 -9.19 10.88
C GLY A 23 13.41 -8.72 11.85
N GLU A 24 13.20 -9.46 12.94
CA GLU A 24 12.14 -9.15 13.90
C GLU A 24 12.56 -8.14 14.96
N ASN A 25 13.80 -8.14 15.43
CA ASN A 25 14.21 -7.17 16.44
C ASN A 25 14.47 -5.81 15.79
N GLY A 26 13.76 -4.76 16.22
CA GLY A 26 14.02 -3.39 15.80
C GLY A 26 14.71 -2.51 16.84
N LEU A 27 15.09 -3.07 18.00
CA LEU A 27 15.77 -2.35 19.07
C LEU A 27 17.28 -2.28 18.80
N ASP A 28 17.80 -1.06 18.73
CA ASP A 28 19.22 -0.75 18.81
C ASP A 28 19.51 0.13 20.04
N THR A 29 20.18 -0.45 21.04
CA THR A 29 20.63 0.32 22.20
C THR A 29 21.79 1.25 21.84
N PHE A 30 22.06 2.25 22.68
CA PHE A 30 23.19 3.16 22.43
C PHE A 30 24.54 2.43 22.28
N GLN A 31 24.75 1.36 23.06
CA GLN A 31 25.96 0.53 22.93
C GLN A 31 26.01 -0.19 21.58
N GLN A 32 24.93 -0.85 21.17
CA GLN A 32 24.87 -1.54 19.88
C GLN A 32 25.01 -0.57 18.70
N LEU A 33 24.47 0.65 18.81
CA LEU A 33 24.69 1.69 17.81
C LEU A 33 26.17 2.09 17.70
N LEU A 34 26.92 2.13 18.81
CA LEU A 34 28.36 2.37 18.78
C LEU A 34 29.12 1.20 18.14
N GLU A 35 28.71 -0.04 18.43
CA GLU A 35 29.27 -1.25 17.82
C GLU A 35 29.01 -1.28 16.31
N PHE A 36 27.80 -0.89 15.87
CA PHE A 36 27.46 -0.73 14.46
C PHE A 36 28.25 0.41 13.79
N LYS A 37 28.55 1.50 14.51
CA LYS A 37 29.39 2.59 13.98
C LYS A 37 30.89 2.26 13.97
N SER A 38 31.30 1.18 14.63
CA SER A 38 32.69 0.71 14.61
C SER A 38 33.06 0.14 13.22
N PRO A 39 34.36 -0.06 12.93
CA PRO A 39 34.79 -0.74 11.71
C PRO A 39 34.22 -2.16 11.52
N LEU A 40 33.74 -2.80 12.61
CA LEU A 40 33.14 -4.14 12.55
C LEU A 40 31.71 -4.13 12.00
N LYS A 41 31.01 -2.98 12.01
CA LYS A 41 29.61 -2.85 11.57
C LYS A 41 28.69 -3.92 12.16
N ALA A 42 28.89 -4.26 13.43
CA ALA A 42 28.10 -5.31 14.10
C ALA A 42 26.63 -4.89 14.18
N VAL A 43 25.76 -5.73 13.64
CA VAL A 43 24.30 -5.54 13.66
C VAL A 43 23.74 -6.27 14.90
N PRO A 44 22.76 -5.70 15.64
CA PRO A 44 22.12 -6.36 16.77
C PRO A 44 21.58 -7.74 16.39
N PRO A 45 21.52 -8.70 17.35
CA PRO A 45 20.83 -9.96 17.15
C PRO A 45 19.40 -9.75 16.64
N HIS A 46 18.98 -10.62 15.72
CA HIS A 46 17.65 -10.65 15.13
C HIS A 46 17.20 -9.42 14.33
N PHE A 47 18.11 -8.48 14.06
CA PHE A 47 17.79 -7.24 13.34
C PHE A 47 17.78 -7.41 11.81
N ALA A 48 18.52 -8.40 11.30
CA ALA A 48 18.71 -8.61 9.86
C ALA A 48 18.80 -10.09 9.43
N ASP A 49 18.41 -11.05 10.28
CA ASP A 49 18.60 -12.48 10.03
C ASP A 49 17.53 -13.12 9.12
N GLN A 50 16.45 -12.41 8.82
CA GLN A 50 15.46 -12.82 7.82
C GLN A 50 15.78 -12.26 6.42
N GLN A 51 16.62 -11.23 6.33
CA GLN A 51 17.05 -10.62 5.07
C GLN A 51 17.67 -11.67 4.10
N PRO A 52 18.58 -12.58 4.53
CA PRO A 52 19.13 -13.60 3.64
C PRO A 52 18.08 -14.58 3.12
N LEU A 53 17.07 -14.96 3.92
CA LEU A 53 15.98 -15.84 3.49
C LEU A 53 15.21 -15.18 2.33
N TYR A 54 14.95 -13.88 2.47
CA TYR A 54 14.20 -13.10 1.52
C TYR A 54 14.98 -12.83 0.23
N GLU A 55 16.19 -12.28 0.33
CA GLU A 55 16.94 -11.81 -0.83
C GLU A 55 17.51 -12.96 -1.66
N ASN A 56 17.77 -14.13 -1.06
CA ASN A 56 18.37 -15.24 -1.77
C ASN A 56 17.37 -16.06 -2.63
N LEU A 57 16.05 -15.89 -2.44
CA LEU A 57 15.08 -16.67 -3.20
C LEU A 57 15.18 -16.43 -4.71
N VAL A 58 15.50 -15.20 -5.15
CA VAL A 58 15.66 -14.88 -6.58
C VAL A 58 16.69 -15.78 -7.28
N TYR A 59 17.73 -16.21 -6.55
CA TYR A 59 18.78 -17.10 -7.06
C TYR A 59 18.37 -18.58 -7.01
N GLY A 60 17.61 -18.97 -5.98
CA GLY A 60 17.17 -20.34 -5.78
C GLY A 60 15.94 -20.74 -6.60
N ALA A 61 15.04 -19.79 -6.85
CA ALA A 61 13.74 -20.02 -7.47
C ALA A 61 13.79 -20.76 -8.82
N PRO A 62 14.73 -20.47 -9.75
CA PRO A 62 14.82 -21.18 -11.02
C PRO A 62 14.99 -22.70 -10.88
N THR A 63 15.60 -23.16 -9.78
CA THR A 63 15.90 -24.57 -9.50
C THR A 63 15.27 -25.06 -8.20
N LEU A 64 14.30 -24.31 -7.65
CA LEU A 64 13.71 -24.59 -6.35
C LEU A 64 13.08 -25.98 -6.31
N THR A 65 13.33 -26.69 -5.22
CA THR A 65 12.67 -27.94 -4.85
C THR A 65 11.91 -27.75 -3.55
N GLU A 66 10.96 -28.64 -3.25
CA GLU A 66 10.16 -28.54 -2.03
C GLU A 66 11.02 -28.61 -0.75
N ALA A 67 12.08 -29.43 -0.77
CA ALA A 67 13.02 -29.57 0.34
C ALA A 67 13.84 -28.30 0.62
N GLN A 68 13.93 -27.38 -0.34
CA GLN A 68 14.65 -26.11 -0.22
C GLN A 68 13.75 -24.94 0.23
N ILE A 69 12.43 -25.13 0.31
CA ILE A 69 11.52 -24.09 0.82
C ILE A 69 11.94 -23.56 2.21
N PRO A 70 12.38 -24.41 3.16
CA PRO A 70 12.87 -23.94 4.46
C PRO A 70 14.08 -22.99 4.40
N ASP A 71 14.85 -23.00 3.32
CA ASP A 71 16.02 -22.12 3.15
C ASP A 71 15.61 -20.66 2.86
N TYR A 72 14.34 -20.42 2.54
CA TYR A 72 13.79 -19.11 2.14
C TYR A 72 12.57 -18.70 2.95
N PHE A 73 11.91 -19.64 3.62
CA PHE A 73 10.72 -19.41 4.45
C PHE A 73 10.85 -20.17 5.76
N LYS A 74 10.97 -19.42 6.85
CA LYS A 74 11.08 -19.98 8.19
C LYS A 74 9.77 -20.64 8.62
N ASP A 75 9.90 -21.57 9.54
CA ASP A 75 8.74 -22.23 10.15
C ASP A 75 7.90 -21.20 10.94
N ALA A 76 6.59 -21.23 10.72
CA ALA A 76 5.63 -20.35 11.36
C ALA A 76 4.67 -21.11 12.30
N THR A 77 5.05 -22.31 12.78
CA THR A 77 4.22 -23.08 13.71
C THR A 77 4.11 -22.38 15.08
N PHE A 78 2.96 -22.44 15.75
CA PHE A 78 2.75 -21.83 17.07
C PHE A 78 3.73 -22.30 18.15
N GLY A 79 4.14 -21.35 18.99
CA GLY A 79 5.05 -21.54 20.12
C GLY A 79 6.52 -21.76 19.71
N VAL A 80 7.36 -22.08 20.69
CA VAL A 80 8.80 -22.26 20.51
C VAL A 80 9.20 -23.72 20.74
N PRO A 81 9.96 -24.36 19.84
CA PRO A 81 10.48 -25.71 20.08
C PRO A 81 11.33 -25.79 21.37
N ALA A 82 11.22 -26.91 22.08
CA ALA A 82 12.03 -27.14 23.28
C ALA A 82 13.53 -27.05 22.96
N GLY A 83 14.25 -26.18 23.68
CA GLY A 83 15.67 -25.91 23.44
C GLY A 83 15.96 -24.80 22.41
N GLN A 84 14.93 -24.17 21.83
CA GLN A 84 15.05 -22.98 20.96
C GLN A 84 14.49 -21.71 21.61
N VAL A 85 14.19 -21.75 22.91
CA VAL A 85 13.85 -20.54 23.68
C VAL A 85 15.15 -19.81 24.00
N GLU A 86 15.33 -18.61 23.44
CA GLU A 86 16.45 -17.74 23.74
C GLU A 86 16.24 -17.02 25.08
N SER A 87 15.04 -16.49 25.27
CA SER A 87 14.66 -15.77 26.47
C SER A 87 13.19 -15.99 26.81
N ALA A 88 12.88 -15.89 28.09
CA ALA A 88 11.52 -15.91 28.61
C ALA A 88 11.41 -14.85 29.71
N ILE A 89 10.39 -13.99 29.63
CA ILE A 89 10.13 -12.94 30.62
C ILE A 89 8.68 -12.96 31.09
N GLU A 90 8.47 -12.49 32.30
CA GLU A 90 7.15 -12.34 32.93
C GLU A 90 6.93 -10.87 33.30
N PRO A 91 6.52 -10.01 32.35
CA PRO A 91 6.40 -8.57 32.60
C PRO A 91 5.33 -8.23 33.64
N ARG A 92 4.37 -9.13 33.87
CA ARG A 92 3.43 -9.12 35.00
C ARG A 92 2.89 -10.52 35.29
N PRO A 93 2.28 -10.77 36.46
CA PRO A 93 1.56 -12.01 36.72
C PRO A 93 0.49 -12.28 35.64
N GLY A 94 0.45 -13.50 35.12
CA GLY A 94 -0.48 -13.92 34.08
C GLY A 94 0.02 -13.73 32.65
N VAL A 95 1.22 -13.17 32.45
CA VAL A 95 1.85 -12.94 31.14
C VAL A 95 3.21 -13.62 31.07
N THR A 96 3.47 -14.33 29.98
CA THR A 96 4.78 -14.86 29.63
C THR A 96 5.09 -14.52 28.19
N ILE A 97 6.29 -14.02 27.92
CA ILE A 97 6.78 -13.75 26.56
C ILE A 97 8.05 -14.58 26.36
N GLU A 98 8.02 -15.54 25.43
CA GLU A 98 9.20 -16.27 24.99
C GLU A 98 9.69 -15.70 23.66
N ARG A 99 11.00 -15.66 23.44
CA ARG A 99 11.59 -15.38 22.14
C ARG A 99 12.31 -16.59 21.60
N ASP A 100 12.08 -16.88 20.33
CA ASP A 100 12.81 -17.95 19.65
C ASP A 100 14.26 -17.52 19.36
N SER A 101 15.20 -18.47 19.41
CA SER A 101 16.63 -18.20 19.20
C SER A 101 17.05 -18.08 17.74
N ALA A 102 16.15 -18.34 16.79
CA ALA A 102 16.48 -18.34 15.37
C ALA A 102 16.29 -16.95 14.75
N TYR A 103 15.21 -16.26 15.14
CA TYR A 103 14.73 -15.02 14.54
C TYR A 103 14.19 -14.02 15.58
N GLY A 104 14.16 -14.37 16.87
CA GLY A 104 13.76 -13.47 17.94
C GLY A 104 12.26 -13.15 17.97
N VAL A 105 11.39 -13.94 17.32
CA VAL A 105 9.95 -13.67 17.27
C VAL A 105 9.35 -13.78 18.67
N PRO A 106 8.53 -12.81 19.12
CA PRO A 106 7.88 -12.89 20.42
C PRO A 106 6.65 -13.82 20.37
N HIS A 107 6.65 -14.81 21.27
CA HIS A 107 5.56 -15.72 21.56
C HIS A 107 4.92 -15.36 22.90
N ILE A 108 3.71 -14.79 22.83
CA ILE A 108 3.02 -14.16 23.95
C ILE A 108 1.92 -15.09 24.47
N TYR A 109 2.02 -15.47 25.73
CA TYR A 109 1.02 -16.28 26.44
C TYR A 109 0.35 -15.48 27.55
N GLY A 110 -0.98 -15.50 27.58
CA GLY A 110 -1.80 -14.83 28.60
C GLY A 110 -2.77 -15.78 29.29
N THR A 111 -2.93 -15.65 30.61
CA THR A 111 -3.96 -16.39 31.37
C THR A 111 -5.36 -15.85 31.14
N THR A 112 -5.46 -14.57 30.77
CA THR A 112 -6.67 -13.87 30.37
C THR A 112 -6.44 -13.14 29.05
N ARG A 113 -7.52 -12.75 28.37
CA ARG A 113 -7.42 -11.93 27.16
C ARG A 113 -6.67 -10.61 27.40
N SER A 114 -6.91 -9.96 28.55
CA SER A 114 -6.21 -8.74 28.96
C SER A 114 -4.70 -8.98 29.14
N ASP A 115 -4.30 -10.14 29.66
CA ASP A 115 -2.89 -10.51 29.76
C ASP A 115 -2.24 -10.68 28.38
N THR A 116 -2.91 -11.34 27.44
CA THR A 116 -2.40 -11.49 26.06
C THR A 116 -2.23 -10.13 25.38
N MET A 117 -3.23 -9.24 25.51
CA MET A 117 -3.17 -7.87 24.98
C MET A 117 -2.02 -7.05 25.57
N PHE A 118 -1.87 -7.11 26.89
CA PHE A 118 -0.75 -6.48 27.59
C PHE A 118 0.59 -7.01 27.08
N GLY A 119 0.71 -8.32 26.91
CA GLY A 119 1.93 -8.94 26.38
C GLY A 119 2.25 -8.48 24.96
N ALA A 120 1.25 -8.38 24.07
CA ALA A 120 1.43 -7.88 22.71
C ALA A 120 1.95 -6.43 22.69
N GLY A 121 1.39 -5.58 23.55
CA GLY A 121 1.86 -4.19 23.70
C GLY A 121 3.27 -4.08 24.26
N TYR A 122 3.62 -4.91 25.25
CA TYR A 122 4.96 -4.95 25.82
C TYR A 122 6.00 -5.42 24.79
N ALA A 123 5.70 -6.50 24.04
CA ALA A 123 6.58 -7.04 22.99
C ALA A 123 6.73 -6.05 21.82
N GLY A 124 5.63 -5.44 21.36
CA GLY A 124 5.67 -4.41 20.32
C GLY A 124 6.55 -3.23 20.69
N ALA A 125 6.44 -2.73 21.92
CA ALA A 125 7.32 -1.68 22.42
C ALA A 125 8.78 -2.17 22.55
N ALA A 126 8.99 -3.41 23.01
CA ALA A 126 10.33 -3.99 23.11
C ALA A 126 11.07 -3.99 21.78
N ASP A 127 10.38 -4.27 20.68
CA ASP A 127 11.03 -4.35 19.38
C ASP A 127 10.96 -3.05 18.57
N ARG A 128 9.91 -2.22 18.71
CA ARG A 128 9.65 -1.10 17.79
C ARG A 128 9.34 0.24 18.46
N LEU A 129 9.55 0.44 19.77
CA LEU A 129 9.08 1.65 20.48
C LEU A 129 9.39 2.98 19.76
N PHE A 130 10.62 3.20 19.28
CA PHE A 130 10.96 4.44 18.59
C PHE A 130 10.18 4.61 17.27
N LEU A 131 10.09 3.55 16.46
CA LEU A 131 9.30 3.56 15.22
C LEU A 131 7.81 3.77 15.51
N MET A 132 7.27 3.14 16.56
CA MET A 132 5.90 3.34 17.03
C MET A 132 5.66 4.81 17.39
N ASP A 133 6.61 5.48 18.06
CA ASP A 133 6.54 6.91 18.36
C ASP A 133 6.61 7.78 17.11
N VAL A 134 7.46 7.44 16.13
CA VAL A 134 7.48 8.13 14.83
C VAL A 134 6.10 8.03 14.16
N LEU A 135 5.47 6.85 14.18
CA LEU A 135 4.13 6.63 13.61
C LEU A 135 3.03 7.39 14.37
N ARG A 136 3.02 7.35 15.71
CA ARG A 136 2.00 8.06 16.52
C ARG A 136 2.06 9.57 16.30
N HIS A 137 3.26 10.16 16.32
CA HIS A 137 3.42 11.60 16.12
C HIS A 137 3.17 12.00 14.66
N THR A 138 3.51 11.14 13.69
CA THR A 138 3.08 11.37 12.30
C THR A 138 1.56 11.37 12.19
N GLY A 139 0.87 10.39 12.80
CA GLY A 139 -0.60 10.31 12.79
C GLY A 139 -1.29 11.49 13.48
N ARG A 140 -0.68 12.03 14.55
CA ARG A 140 -1.15 13.20 15.30
C ARG A 140 -0.75 14.56 14.69
N ALA A 141 0.05 14.57 13.62
CA ALA A 141 0.69 15.77 13.10
C ALA A 141 1.45 16.54 14.21
N GLU A 142 2.40 15.87 14.84
CA GLU A 142 3.27 16.36 15.93
C GLU A 142 4.74 15.99 15.72
N LEU A 143 5.08 15.47 14.55
CA LEU A 143 6.37 14.89 14.30
C LEU A 143 7.49 15.93 14.36
N ALA A 144 7.23 17.17 13.95
CA ALA A 144 8.17 18.27 14.04
C ALA A 144 8.47 18.62 15.49
N SER A 145 7.46 18.60 16.36
CA SER A 145 7.66 18.77 17.80
C SER A 145 8.42 17.62 18.43
N PHE A 146 8.24 16.39 17.92
CA PHE A 146 8.95 15.21 18.42
C PHE A 146 10.41 15.16 17.94
N LEU A 147 10.66 15.09 16.64
CA LEU A 147 11.97 14.86 16.02
C LEU A 147 12.72 16.13 15.59
N GLY A 148 12.00 17.18 15.22
CA GLY A 148 12.61 18.42 14.71
C GLY A 148 11.96 18.96 13.43
N GLY A 149 12.26 20.22 13.12
CA GLY A 149 11.59 21.04 12.11
C GLY A 149 11.68 20.55 10.66
N SER A 150 12.58 19.62 10.34
CA SER A 150 12.62 18.99 9.01
C SER A 150 11.32 18.22 8.68
N ASN A 151 10.52 17.89 9.69
CA ASN A 151 9.25 17.19 9.56
C ASN A 151 8.02 18.11 9.48
N ALA A 152 8.17 19.43 9.54
CA ALA A 152 7.05 20.37 9.54
C ALA A 152 6.09 20.20 8.32
N GLY A 153 6.65 19.87 7.15
CA GLY A 153 5.83 19.57 5.96
C GLY A 153 5.00 18.29 6.09
N THR A 154 5.53 17.28 6.79
CA THR A 154 4.85 16.01 7.10
C THR A 154 3.59 16.27 7.92
N ASP A 155 3.72 17.06 8.99
CA ASP A 155 2.62 17.41 9.89
C ASP A 155 1.55 18.24 9.16
N ALA A 156 1.97 19.21 8.35
CA ALA A 156 1.05 19.99 7.52
C ALA A 156 0.27 19.12 6.52
N GLY A 157 0.92 18.10 5.94
CA GLY A 157 0.29 17.13 5.05
C GLY A 157 -0.72 16.24 5.80
N GLN A 158 -0.33 15.67 6.94
CA GLN A 158 -1.23 14.84 7.75
C GLN A 158 -2.44 15.66 8.24
N TRP A 159 -2.20 16.85 8.80
CA TRP A 159 -3.27 17.73 9.30
C TRP A 159 -4.22 18.18 8.19
N GLY A 160 -3.73 18.39 6.97
CA GLY A 160 -4.57 18.72 5.82
C GLY A 160 -5.55 17.60 5.44
N PHE A 161 -5.25 16.37 5.82
CA PHE A 161 -6.03 15.18 5.47
C PHE A 161 -6.87 14.63 6.63
N SER A 162 -6.31 14.53 7.83
CA SER A 162 -6.97 13.98 9.04
C SER A 162 -6.62 14.81 10.28
N PRO A 163 -7.14 16.06 10.39
CA PRO A 163 -6.86 16.96 11.52
C PRO A 163 -7.65 16.55 12.77
N TYR A 164 -7.43 15.33 13.27
CA TYR A 164 -8.10 14.89 14.49
C TYR A 164 -7.55 15.65 15.71
N THR A 165 -8.46 16.25 16.47
CA THR A 165 -8.15 16.73 17.82
C THR A 165 -8.16 15.57 18.81
N GLU A 166 -7.63 15.77 20.02
CA GLU A 166 -7.70 14.74 21.08
C GLU A 166 -9.16 14.31 21.33
N ALA A 167 -10.08 15.29 21.40
CA ALA A 167 -11.50 15.03 21.60
C ALA A 167 -12.11 14.21 20.45
N ASP A 168 -11.62 14.38 19.21
CA ASP A 168 -12.09 13.58 18.08
C ASP A 168 -11.60 12.13 18.17
N LEU A 169 -10.37 11.90 18.66
CA LEU A 169 -9.82 10.56 18.88
C LEU A 169 -10.54 9.87 20.06
N GLU A 170 -10.75 10.58 21.17
CA GLU A 170 -11.51 10.08 22.33
C GLU A 170 -12.95 9.74 21.98
N LYS A 171 -13.59 10.54 21.12
CA LYS A 171 -14.95 10.27 20.63
C LYS A 171 -15.07 8.88 20.02
N GLN A 172 -14.07 8.43 19.25
CA GLN A 172 -14.10 7.10 18.61
C GLN A 172 -14.13 5.96 19.64
N LEU A 173 -13.38 6.07 20.74
CA LEU A 173 -13.40 5.10 21.84
C LEU A 173 -14.80 4.97 22.48
N THR A 174 -15.58 6.06 22.49
CA THR A 174 -16.95 6.03 23.01
C THR A 174 -17.98 5.59 21.98
N GLN A 175 -17.74 5.84 20.69
CA GLN A 175 -18.65 5.50 19.60
C GLN A 175 -18.60 4.01 19.24
N THR A 176 -17.41 3.41 19.22
CA THR A 176 -17.25 2.00 18.83
C THR A 176 -18.11 1.05 19.69
N PRO A 177 -18.17 1.15 21.04
CA PRO A 177 -19.10 0.36 21.86
C PRO A 177 -20.58 0.65 21.57
N GLN A 178 -20.95 1.89 21.22
CA GLN A 178 -22.33 2.23 20.88
C GLN A 178 -22.78 1.61 19.56
N ILE A 179 -21.86 1.50 18.59
CA ILE A 179 -22.13 0.95 17.25
C ILE A 179 -22.08 -0.59 17.28
N TYR A 180 -21.09 -1.17 17.95
CA TYR A 180 -20.79 -2.61 17.89
C TYR A 180 -21.16 -3.39 19.17
N GLY A 181 -21.75 -2.72 20.16
CA GLY A 181 -22.18 -3.35 21.41
C GLY A 181 -21.03 -4.05 22.14
N HIS A 182 -21.23 -5.31 22.51
CA HIS A 182 -20.26 -6.07 23.29
C HIS A 182 -18.89 -6.20 22.59
N SER A 183 -18.86 -6.44 21.28
CA SER A 183 -17.58 -6.51 20.54
C SER A 183 -16.83 -5.18 20.55
N GLY A 184 -17.57 -4.06 20.50
CA GLY A 184 -16.96 -2.73 20.62
C GLY A 184 -16.42 -2.44 22.02
N GLN A 185 -17.14 -2.87 23.05
CA GLN A 185 -16.68 -2.78 24.44
C GLN A 185 -15.41 -3.60 24.66
N GLN A 186 -15.39 -4.86 24.20
CA GLN A 186 -14.21 -5.73 24.26
C GLN A 186 -13.00 -5.11 23.54
N ALA A 187 -13.21 -4.53 22.35
CA ALA A 187 -12.13 -3.89 21.60
C ALA A 187 -11.48 -2.71 22.35
N VAL A 188 -12.27 -1.90 23.08
CA VAL A 188 -11.74 -0.81 23.90
C VAL A 188 -10.96 -1.34 25.11
N GLU A 189 -11.44 -2.41 25.74
CA GLU A 189 -10.76 -3.08 26.86
C GLU A 189 -9.42 -3.73 26.43
N ASP A 190 -9.42 -4.36 25.26
CA ASP A 190 -8.24 -4.96 24.64
C ASP A 190 -7.20 -3.87 24.31
N LEU A 191 -7.65 -2.77 23.70
CA LEU A 191 -6.82 -1.62 23.39
C LEU A 191 -6.20 -0.99 24.67
N GLN A 192 -6.98 -0.85 25.74
CA GLN A 192 -6.45 -0.35 27.01
C GLN A 192 -5.36 -1.28 27.56
N SER A 193 -5.62 -2.59 27.58
CA SER A 193 -4.65 -3.58 28.05
C SER A 193 -3.35 -3.57 27.24
N TYR A 194 -3.46 -3.43 25.91
CA TYR A 194 -2.33 -3.28 25.00
C TYR A 194 -1.50 -2.03 25.31
N VAL A 195 -2.14 -0.87 25.50
CA VAL A 195 -1.44 0.37 25.88
C VAL A 195 -0.78 0.27 27.26
N ASP A 196 -1.40 -0.42 28.22
CA ASP A 196 -0.81 -0.68 29.53
C ASP A 196 0.49 -1.49 29.40
N GLY A 197 0.54 -2.43 28.45
CA GLY A 197 1.74 -3.19 28.09
C GLY A 197 2.87 -2.33 27.56
N ILE A 198 2.56 -1.44 26.62
CA ILE A 198 3.52 -0.45 26.08
C ILE A 198 4.08 0.41 27.21
N ASN A 199 3.21 0.94 28.06
CA ASN A 199 3.61 1.81 29.17
C ASN A 199 4.45 1.09 30.24
N ALA A 200 4.20 -0.21 30.45
CA ALA A 200 5.04 -1.03 31.32
C ALA A 200 6.45 -1.19 30.73
N TYR A 201 6.58 -1.41 29.42
CA TYR A 201 7.89 -1.43 28.76
C TYR A 201 8.61 -0.08 28.88
N ILE A 202 7.92 1.04 28.62
CA ILE A 202 8.49 2.38 28.78
C ILE A 202 9.02 2.61 30.21
N THR A 203 8.27 2.13 31.21
CA THR A 203 8.71 2.21 32.61
C THR A 203 9.98 1.41 32.84
N ALA A 204 10.06 0.18 32.32
CA ALA A 204 11.25 -0.66 32.40
C ALA A 204 12.45 -0.03 31.66
N ALA A 205 12.25 0.49 30.45
CA ALA A 205 13.30 1.13 29.64
C ALA A 205 13.81 2.46 30.20
N ASN A 206 13.00 3.17 30.99
CA ASN A 206 13.48 4.32 31.75
C ASN A 206 14.37 3.90 32.93
N ALA A 207 14.14 2.71 33.51
CA ALA A 207 14.93 2.17 34.61
C ALA A 207 16.21 1.46 34.13
N ASP A 208 16.18 0.84 32.96
CA ASP A 208 17.29 0.08 32.38
C ASP A 208 17.67 0.57 30.98
N LYS A 209 18.92 1.02 30.85
CA LYS A 209 19.46 1.51 29.57
C LYS A 209 19.60 0.41 28.51
N ALA A 210 19.65 -0.86 28.90
CA ALA A 210 19.70 -1.99 27.97
C ALA A 210 18.38 -2.18 27.19
N LEU A 211 17.28 -1.60 27.67
CA LEU A 211 15.97 -1.65 27.02
C LEU A 211 15.64 -0.33 26.27
N LYS A 212 16.52 0.66 26.35
CA LYS A 212 16.26 1.99 25.80
C LYS A 212 16.76 2.11 24.35
N PRO A 213 15.89 2.43 23.37
CA PRO A 213 16.33 2.71 22.01
C PRO A 213 17.33 3.88 21.98
N ALA A 214 18.37 3.74 21.16
CA ALA A 214 19.47 4.70 21.07
C ALA A 214 18.99 6.10 20.66
N GLU A 215 17.95 6.17 19.83
CA GLU A 215 17.41 7.41 19.27
C GLU A 215 16.91 8.34 20.36
N TYR A 216 16.30 7.85 21.45
CA TYR A 216 15.90 8.71 22.57
C TYR A 216 17.09 9.33 23.29
N THR A 217 18.22 8.62 23.34
CA THR A 217 19.47 9.17 23.91
C THR A 217 20.02 10.28 23.02
N LEU A 218 19.98 10.12 21.69
CA LEU A 218 20.41 11.14 20.74
C LEU A 218 19.45 12.33 20.67
N LEU A 219 18.15 12.08 20.74
CA LEU A 219 17.10 13.10 20.70
C LEU A 219 17.08 13.95 21.98
N GLY A 220 17.55 13.39 23.11
CA GLY A 220 17.55 14.07 24.41
C GLY A 220 16.14 14.27 24.98
N LYS A 221 15.15 13.51 24.50
CA LYS A 221 13.76 13.54 24.97
C LYS A 221 13.41 12.31 25.80
N PRO A 222 12.49 12.43 26.77
CA PRO A 222 11.97 11.28 27.49
C PRO A 222 11.06 10.42 26.58
N MET A 223 10.91 9.15 26.94
CA MET A 223 9.87 8.28 26.38
C MET A 223 8.55 8.62 27.07
N GLU A 224 7.59 9.19 26.33
CA GLU A 224 6.31 9.63 26.89
C GLU A 224 5.27 8.50 26.93
N PRO A 225 4.47 8.39 28.00
CA PRO A 225 3.40 7.39 28.09
C PRO A 225 2.42 7.45 26.91
N TRP A 226 1.98 6.28 26.48
CA TRP A 226 0.97 6.07 25.45
C TRP A 226 -0.44 6.13 26.02
N LYS A 227 -1.39 6.48 25.15
CA LYS A 227 -2.84 6.48 25.38
C LYS A 227 -3.52 5.64 24.30
N PRO A 228 -4.73 5.11 24.54
CA PRO A 228 -5.55 4.46 23.50
C PRO A 228 -5.72 5.31 22.22
N THR A 229 -5.76 6.64 22.36
CA THR A 229 -5.87 7.57 21.24
C THR A 229 -4.64 7.57 20.31
N ASP A 230 -3.44 7.17 20.78
CA ASP A 230 -2.24 6.96 19.95
C ASP A 230 -2.45 5.87 18.90
N VAL A 231 -3.05 4.76 19.30
CA VAL A 231 -3.33 3.64 18.40
C VAL A 231 -4.33 4.04 17.32
N ILE A 232 -5.35 4.83 17.67
CA ILE A 232 -6.33 5.39 16.71
C ILE A 232 -5.64 6.37 15.74
N ALA A 233 -4.71 7.20 16.21
CA ALA A 233 -3.96 8.10 15.35
C ALA A 233 -3.09 7.34 14.33
N ILE A 234 -2.47 6.23 14.75
CA ILE A 234 -1.73 5.33 13.84
C ILE A 234 -2.67 4.64 12.87
N ALA A 235 -3.83 4.14 13.34
CA ALA A 235 -4.84 3.54 12.46
C ALA A 235 -5.32 4.53 11.37
N SER A 236 -5.50 5.82 11.71
CA SER A 236 -5.80 6.87 10.74
C SER A 236 -4.70 7.05 9.69
N LEU A 237 -3.43 6.95 10.09
CA LEU A 237 -2.28 7.09 9.19
C LEU A 237 -2.18 5.88 8.26
N VAL A 238 -2.09 4.67 8.82
CA VAL A 238 -1.93 3.42 8.07
C VAL A 238 -3.16 3.14 7.20
N GLY A 239 -4.36 3.18 7.79
CA GLY A 239 -5.63 2.99 7.07
C GLY A 239 -5.88 4.09 6.04
N GLY A 240 -5.46 5.32 6.33
CA GLY A 240 -5.49 6.45 5.41
C GLY A 240 -4.55 6.30 4.21
N ILE A 241 -3.53 5.45 4.27
CA ILE A 241 -2.58 5.20 3.18
C ILE A 241 -2.98 3.95 2.39
N PHE A 242 -3.21 2.83 3.07
CA PHE A 242 -3.41 1.53 2.43
C PHE A 242 -4.88 1.17 2.19
N GLY A 243 -5.80 1.78 2.94
CA GLY A 243 -7.21 1.40 3.04
C GLY A 243 -8.20 2.39 2.42
N ARG A 244 -7.73 3.36 1.61
CA ARG A 244 -8.56 4.36 0.93
C ARG A 244 -8.47 4.28 -0.60
N GLY A 245 -9.45 4.87 -1.28
CA GLY A 245 -9.40 5.19 -2.70
C GLY A 245 -10.48 6.19 -3.07
N GLY A 246 -10.22 6.98 -4.10
CA GLY A 246 -11.07 8.10 -4.53
C GLY A 246 -10.62 9.46 -3.99
N GLY A 247 -11.47 10.48 -4.15
CA GLY A 247 -11.25 11.83 -3.64
C GLY A 247 -10.45 12.74 -4.57
N ASN A 248 -10.21 12.31 -5.82
CA ASN A 248 -9.45 13.05 -6.81
C ASN A 248 -10.35 13.69 -7.89
N GLU A 249 -11.67 13.78 -7.64
CA GLU A 249 -12.67 14.25 -8.60
C GLU A 249 -12.36 15.66 -9.12
N LEU A 250 -11.81 16.53 -8.26
CA LEU A 250 -11.45 17.89 -8.66
C LEU A 250 -10.36 17.87 -9.74
N ASN A 251 -9.30 17.08 -9.55
CA ASN A 251 -8.25 16.93 -10.55
C ASN A 251 -8.74 16.17 -11.79
N SER A 252 -9.62 15.17 -11.62
CA SER A 252 -10.33 14.51 -12.71
C SER A 252 -11.10 15.53 -13.57
N ALA A 253 -11.82 16.47 -12.94
CA ALA A 253 -12.54 17.55 -13.62
C ALA A 253 -11.59 18.50 -14.36
N LEU A 254 -10.50 18.94 -13.72
CA LEU A 254 -9.48 19.80 -14.34
C LEU A 254 -8.77 19.10 -15.51
N THR A 255 -8.54 17.80 -15.40
CA THR A 255 -7.99 16.97 -16.48
C THR A 255 -8.97 16.89 -17.65
N MET A 256 -10.25 16.58 -17.39
CA MET A 256 -11.29 16.57 -18.42
C MET A 256 -11.42 17.93 -19.12
N GLN A 257 -11.32 19.05 -18.39
CA GLN A 257 -11.30 20.39 -18.97
C GLN A 257 -10.11 20.60 -19.90
N ALA A 258 -8.90 20.13 -19.56
CA ALA A 258 -7.74 20.22 -20.45
C ALA A 258 -7.95 19.47 -21.78
N PHE A 259 -8.65 18.33 -21.76
CA PHE A 259 -9.06 17.62 -22.98
C PHE A 259 -10.08 18.42 -23.80
N VAL A 260 -11.06 19.02 -23.12
CA VAL A 260 -12.09 19.88 -23.77
C VAL A 260 -11.46 21.12 -24.39
N ASP A 261 -10.53 21.79 -23.71
CA ASP A 261 -9.78 22.94 -24.22
C ASP A 261 -9.02 22.57 -25.50
N ARG A 262 -8.42 21.37 -25.54
CA ARG A 262 -7.63 20.89 -26.69
C ARG A 262 -8.49 20.49 -27.88
N MET A 263 -9.58 19.76 -27.64
CA MET A 263 -10.30 18.99 -28.67
C MET A 263 -11.74 19.47 -28.90
N GLY A 264 -12.21 20.43 -28.12
CA GLY A 264 -13.61 20.83 -28.06
C GLY A 264 -14.45 19.89 -27.19
N THR A 265 -15.64 20.36 -26.77
CA THR A 265 -16.46 19.71 -25.74
C THR A 265 -16.79 18.24 -26.03
N LYS A 266 -17.29 17.93 -27.22
CA LYS A 266 -17.75 16.56 -27.55
C LYS A 266 -16.57 15.58 -27.67
N ALA A 267 -15.54 15.96 -28.42
CA ALA A 267 -14.38 15.10 -28.64
C ALA A 267 -13.50 14.98 -27.39
N GLY A 268 -13.25 16.09 -26.68
CA GLY A 268 -12.46 16.10 -25.44
C GLY A 268 -13.07 15.24 -24.34
N ARG A 269 -14.40 15.32 -24.12
CA ARG A 269 -15.08 14.43 -23.16
C ARG A 269 -14.97 12.95 -23.54
N LYS A 270 -15.10 12.64 -24.83
CA LYS A 270 -15.01 11.25 -25.32
C LYS A 270 -13.58 10.70 -25.19
N ALA A 271 -12.57 11.54 -25.49
CA ALA A 271 -11.17 11.21 -25.32
C ALA A 271 -10.82 10.99 -23.84
N TRP A 272 -11.26 11.89 -22.96
CA TRP A 272 -11.08 11.73 -21.52
C TRP A 272 -11.74 10.46 -20.99
N LEU A 273 -12.97 10.13 -21.41
CA LEU A 273 -13.63 8.87 -21.04
C LEU A 273 -12.82 7.63 -21.46
N GLY A 274 -12.11 7.71 -22.58
CA GLY A 274 -11.21 6.65 -23.04
C GLY A 274 -10.06 6.42 -22.07
N PHE A 275 -9.34 7.48 -21.69
CA PHE A 275 -8.21 7.39 -20.75
C PHE A 275 -8.64 7.14 -19.31
N ARG A 276 -9.82 7.62 -18.91
CA ARG A 276 -10.34 7.40 -17.56
C ARG A 276 -10.44 5.91 -17.23
N SER A 277 -10.65 5.05 -18.23
CA SER A 277 -10.65 3.57 -18.13
C SER A 277 -11.48 3.02 -16.97
N LYS A 278 -12.51 3.77 -16.54
CA LYS A 278 -13.27 3.53 -15.32
C LYS A 278 -13.76 2.10 -15.17
N ASN A 279 -14.19 1.49 -16.27
CA ASN A 279 -14.63 0.11 -16.29
C ASN A 279 -14.20 -0.54 -17.61
N ASP A 280 -12.89 -0.50 -17.91
CA ASP A 280 -12.35 -1.15 -19.10
C ASP A 280 -12.70 -2.65 -19.08
N PRO A 281 -13.33 -3.21 -20.13
CA PRO A 281 -13.67 -4.62 -20.20
C PRO A 281 -12.45 -5.54 -20.34
N GLU A 282 -11.32 -5.05 -20.87
CA GLU A 282 -10.10 -5.85 -21.00
C GLU A 282 -9.28 -5.91 -19.70
N ALA A 283 -9.67 -5.14 -18.67
CA ALA A 283 -8.97 -5.15 -17.40
C ALA A 283 -9.09 -6.53 -16.73
N PRO A 284 -7.97 -7.22 -16.42
CA PRO A 284 -7.99 -8.52 -15.77
C PRO A 284 -8.56 -8.40 -14.36
N THR A 285 -9.34 -9.41 -13.98
CA THR A 285 -10.09 -9.41 -12.72
C THR A 285 -9.70 -10.56 -11.81
N THR A 286 -9.77 -10.33 -10.50
CA THR A 286 -9.50 -11.36 -9.48
C THR A 286 -10.58 -12.44 -9.46
N VAL A 287 -11.84 -12.06 -9.66
CA VAL A 287 -12.97 -12.99 -9.84
C VAL A 287 -13.66 -12.78 -11.18
N SER A 288 -14.21 -13.86 -11.76
CA SER A 288 -14.89 -13.83 -13.05
C SER A 288 -16.35 -13.39 -12.98
N ARG A 289 -17.00 -13.53 -11.82
CA ARG A 289 -18.38 -13.08 -11.60
C ARG A 289 -18.44 -11.56 -11.57
N ALA A 290 -19.41 -10.97 -12.26
CA ALA A 290 -19.62 -9.52 -12.24
C ALA A 290 -20.21 -9.02 -10.90
N PHE A 291 -19.75 -7.86 -10.47
CA PHE A 291 -20.25 -7.13 -9.29
C PHE A 291 -20.42 -5.65 -9.67
N PRO A 292 -21.58 -5.22 -10.17
CA PRO A 292 -21.75 -3.85 -10.66
C PRO A 292 -21.63 -2.82 -9.53
N TYR A 293 -20.69 -1.90 -9.67
CA TYR A 293 -20.45 -0.78 -8.75
C TYR A 293 -19.99 0.47 -9.51
N GLU A 294 -20.57 1.62 -9.14
CA GLU A 294 -20.30 2.94 -9.73
C GLU A 294 -20.24 3.02 -11.27
N THR A 295 -20.94 2.14 -11.99
CA THR A 295 -20.99 2.11 -13.47
C THR A 295 -21.77 3.27 -14.11
N ARG A 296 -22.17 4.27 -13.32
CA ARG A 296 -22.93 5.44 -13.77
C ARG A 296 -22.07 6.36 -14.65
N SER A 297 -22.76 7.18 -15.45
CA SER A 297 -22.11 8.17 -16.33
C SER A 297 -21.40 9.26 -15.54
N ALA A 298 -20.15 9.55 -15.90
CA ALA A 298 -19.38 10.69 -15.38
C ALA A 298 -20.07 12.05 -15.60
N PHE A 299 -20.98 12.17 -16.57
CA PHE A 299 -21.68 13.42 -16.87
C PHE A 299 -23.12 13.46 -16.35
N ALA A 300 -23.43 12.65 -15.33
CA ALA A 300 -24.70 12.72 -14.64
C ALA A 300 -24.90 14.15 -14.08
N LYS A 301 -26.03 14.78 -14.43
CA LYS A 301 -26.21 16.24 -14.27
C LYS A 301 -26.63 16.67 -12.86
N ARG A 302 -27.15 15.76 -12.04
CA ARG A 302 -27.66 16.11 -10.71
C ARG A 302 -26.50 16.38 -9.77
N GLY A 303 -26.54 17.53 -9.09
CA GLY A 303 -25.50 17.92 -8.14
C GLY A 303 -24.13 18.23 -8.75
N LEU A 304 -23.90 18.03 -10.06
CA LEU A 304 -22.59 18.18 -10.68
C LEU A 304 -22.01 19.59 -10.47
N ALA A 305 -20.82 19.66 -9.89
CA ALA A 305 -20.14 20.87 -9.46
C ALA A 305 -18.74 21.03 -10.11
N LEU A 306 -18.71 21.02 -11.45
CA LEU A 306 -17.46 21.26 -12.18
C LEU A 306 -16.91 22.66 -11.85
N PRO A 307 -15.60 22.78 -11.55
CA PRO A 307 -14.99 24.06 -11.22
C PRO A 307 -14.99 24.99 -12.44
N ASP A 308 -15.15 26.29 -12.21
CA ASP A 308 -14.95 27.30 -13.23
C ASP A 308 -13.46 27.36 -13.60
N PRO A 309 -13.10 27.50 -14.89
CA PRO A 309 -11.70 27.49 -15.34
C PRO A 309 -10.82 28.48 -14.59
N ASN A 310 -9.62 28.02 -14.17
CA ASN A 310 -8.60 28.81 -13.49
C ASN A 310 -9.05 29.49 -12.18
N THR A 311 -10.08 28.97 -11.50
CA THR A 311 -10.54 29.53 -10.23
C THR A 311 -10.10 28.75 -8.99
N VAL A 312 -9.69 27.49 -9.17
CA VAL A 312 -9.28 26.59 -8.08
C VAL A 312 -7.97 27.06 -7.47
N LYS A 313 -7.93 27.09 -6.15
CA LYS A 313 -6.75 27.35 -5.33
C LYS A 313 -6.72 26.33 -4.19
N GLU A 314 -5.61 25.61 -4.08
CA GLU A 314 -5.37 24.73 -2.94
C GLU A 314 -5.27 25.56 -1.65
N THR A 315 -5.72 24.98 -0.55
CA THR A 315 -5.63 25.57 0.79
C THR A 315 -4.26 25.26 1.38
N THR A 316 -3.65 26.26 2.02
CA THR A 316 -2.42 26.07 2.78
C THR A 316 -2.74 25.64 4.20
N THR A 317 -2.30 24.46 4.61
CA THR A 317 -2.50 23.94 5.98
C THR A 317 -1.59 24.63 6.99
N ALA A 318 -0.30 24.76 6.69
CA ALA A 318 0.64 25.46 7.56
C ALA A 318 0.55 26.98 7.36
N THR A 319 0.41 27.71 8.46
CA THR A 319 0.40 29.16 8.52
C THR A 319 1.43 29.65 9.54
N ALA A 320 1.95 30.88 9.35
CA ALA A 320 2.88 31.53 10.27
C ALA A 320 4.12 30.68 10.65
N SER A 321 4.79 30.09 9.66
CA SER A 321 6.04 29.35 9.88
C SER A 321 7.21 30.29 10.17
N THR A 322 7.98 29.98 11.21
CA THR A 322 9.24 30.68 11.55
C THR A 322 10.40 29.68 11.53
N GLY A 323 11.50 30.04 10.86
CA GLY A 323 12.69 29.18 10.71
C GLY A 323 12.77 28.54 9.30
N PRO A 324 13.98 28.15 8.83
CA PRO A 324 14.13 27.54 7.51
C PRO A 324 13.58 26.11 7.49
N ALA A 325 12.88 25.74 6.41
CA ALA A 325 12.63 24.34 6.10
C ALA A 325 13.96 23.70 5.70
N ALA A 326 14.49 22.82 6.53
CA ALA A 326 15.72 22.09 6.22
C ALA A 326 15.38 20.76 5.52
N SER A 327 16.08 20.48 4.43
CA SER A 327 16.20 19.14 3.85
C SER A 327 17.41 18.46 4.51
N GLY A 328 17.17 17.44 5.34
CA GLY A 328 18.22 16.65 5.97
C GLY A 328 18.19 15.20 5.52
N GLU A 329 19.37 14.62 5.29
CA GLU A 329 19.56 13.17 5.17
C GLU A 329 20.01 12.66 6.55
N GLY A 330 19.13 11.98 7.29
CA GLY A 330 19.45 11.48 8.64
C GLY A 330 18.23 11.12 9.50
N ILE A 331 18.45 10.63 10.73
CA ILE A 331 17.38 10.21 11.66
C ILE A 331 16.40 11.36 11.92
N GLY A 332 16.85 12.61 11.96
CA GLY A 332 15.98 13.78 12.14
C GLY A 332 14.85 13.92 11.12
N SER A 333 15.03 13.46 9.88
CA SER A 333 14.01 13.48 8.82
C SER A 333 13.32 12.14 8.62
N VAL A 334 13.46 11.19 9.55
CA VAL A 334 12.94 9.83 9.40
C VAL A 334 11.44 9.81 9.11
N GLY A 335 10.63 10.55 9.85
CA GLY A 335 9.19 10.47 9.65
C GLY A 335 8.73 11.17 8.36
N ALA A 336 9.43 12.22 7.90
CA ALA A 336 9.23 12.77 6.56
C ALA A 336 9.57 11.75 5.47
N ARG A 337 10.69 11.03 5.59
CA ARG A 337 11.08 9.96 4.66
C ARG A 337 10.12 8.77 4.71
N LEU A 338 9.69 8.38 5.92
CA LEU A 338 8.71 7.32 6.15
C LEU A 338 7.37 7.67 5.52
N LYS A 339 6.80 8.85 5.81
CA LYS A 339 5.53 9.29 5.21
C LYS A 339 5.65 9.41 3.70
N ALA A 340 6.72 10.02 3.18
CA ALA A 340 6.95 10.12 1.75
C ALA A 340 7.06 8.74 1.11
N SER A 341 7.76 7.78 1.73
CA SER A 341 7.85 6.40 1.26
C SER A 341 6.51 5.68 1.27
N LEU A 342 5.75 5.82 2.37
CA LEU A 342 4.40 5.25 2.48
C LEU A 342 3.43 5.87 1.46
N GLU A 343 3.60 7.13 1.06
CA GLU A 343 2.77 7.79 0.05
C GLU A 343 3.26 7.58 -1.39
N ALA A 344 4.57 7.43 -1.60
CA ALA A 344 5.21 7.36 -2.92
C ALA A 344 5.42 5.93 -3.43
N ALA A 345 5.50 4.93 -2.55
CA ALA A 345 5.65 3.54 -2.97
C ALA A 345 4.37 3.06 -3.66
N GLY A 346 4.49 2.59 -4.89
CA GLY A 346 3.45 1.78 -5.52
C GLY A 346 3.31 0.47 -4.76
N HIS A 347 2.52 0.46 -3.69
CA HIS A 347 2.33 -0.69 -2.80
C HIS A 347 1.81 -1.90 -3.57
N ALA A 348 2.70 -2.85 -3.82
CA ALA A 348 2.53 -3.94 -4.76
C ALA A 348 2.20 -5.27 -4.06
N SER A 349 1.21 -5.25 -3.16
CA SER A 349 0.79 -6.45 -2.43
C SER A 349 0.22 -7.51 -3.37
N ASN A 350 0.57 -8.79 -3.17
CA ASN A 350 0.00 -9.89 -3.95
C ASN A 350 -0.33 -11.14 -3.13
N TRP A 351 -1.26 -11.92 -3.65
CA TRP A 351 -1.49 -13.27 -3.18
C TRP A 351 -2.01 -14.13 -4.32
N GLU A 352 -1.70 -15.42 -4.26
CA GLU A 352 -2.19 -16.43 -5.19
C GLU A 352 -2.54 -17.72 -4.45
N LEU A 353 -3.70 -18.26 -4.81
CA LEU A 353 -4.31 -19.41 -4.17
C LEU A 353 -4.77 -20.39 -5.24
N ILE A 354 -4.54 -21.67 -5.02
CA ILE A 354 -5.04 -22.77 -5.88
C ILE A 354 -5.92 -23.67 -5.03
N SER A 355 -7.10 -24.00 -5.54
CA SER A 355 -8.03 -24.87 -4.83
C SER A 355 -7.56 -26.32 -4.81
N ALA A 356 -8.08 -27.10 -3.86
CA ALA A 356 -7.76 -28.52 -3.67
C ALA A 356 -7.86 -29.36 -4.96
N GLU A 357 -8.87 -29.09 -5.80
CA GLU A 357 -9.03 -29.81 -7.05
C GLU A 357 -7.84 -29.58 -7.99
N HIS A 358 -7.17 -28.43 -7.93
CA HIS A 358 -6.12 -28.04 -8.89
C HIS A 358 -4.68 -28.17 -8.35
N SER A 359 -4.51 -28.64 -7.12
CA SER A 359 -3.21 -28.90 -6.51
C SER A 359 -2.77 -30.37 -6.61
N ALA A 360 -1.47 -30.63 -6.49
CA ALA A 360 -0.88 -31.95 -6.68
C ALA A 360 -1.15 -32.91 -5.51
N ASP A 361 -1.30 -32.37 -4.29
CA ASP A 361 -1.55 -33.12 -3.06
C ASP A 361 -3.04 -33.24 -2.71
N GLY A 362 -3.93 -32.58 -3.46
CA GLY A 362 -5.37 -32.59 -3.21
C GLY A 362 -5.82 -31.65 -2.09
N HIS A 363 -4.96 -30.74 -1.63
CA HIS A 363 -5.26 -29.71 -0.64
C HIS A 363 -5.04 -28.30 -1.21
N PRO A 364 -5.77 -27.27 -0.74
CA PRO A 364 -5.46 -25.91 -1.14
C PRO A 364 -3.99 -25.55 -0.86
N ILE A 365 -3.38 -24.81 -1.78
CA ILE A 365 -2.03 -24.27 -1.62
C ILE A 365 -2.02 -22.77 -1.90
N GLY A 366 -1.18 -22.02 -1.20
CA GLY A 366 -1.15 -20.56 -1.29
C GLY A 366 0.22 -19.94 -1.06
N VAL A 367 0.46 -18.84 -1.75
CA VAL A 367 1.54 -17.89 -1.43
C VAL A 367 0.90 -16.51 -1.27
N LEU A 368 1.04 -15.90 -0.09
CA LEU A 368 0.26 -14.71 0.27
C LEU A 368 1.08 -13.66 0.99
N GLY A 369 0.86 -12.37 0.73
CA GLY A 369 1.52 -11.34 1.52
C GLY A 369 1.31 -9.91 1.03
N PRO A 370 1.31 -8.91 1.92
CA PRO A 370 1.41 -7.54 1.46
C PRO A 370 2.85 -7.16 1.13
N GLN A 371 2.98 -6.20 0.22
CA GLN A 371 4.21 -5.45 0.01
C GLN A 371 3.93 -4.02 0.44
N VAL A 372 4.49 -3.64 1.59
CA VAL A 372 4.29 -2.30 2.19
C VAL A 372 5.52 -1.39 2.05
N GLY A 373 6.54 -1.88 1.36
CA GLY A 373 7.86 -1.26 1.23
C GLY A 373 8.92 -1.93 2.10
N TYR A 374 10.15 -1.46 1.96
CA TYR A 374 11.31 -1.99 2.67
C TYR A 374 11.79 -0.94 3.68
N TYR A 375 11.86 -1.30 4.95
CA TYR A 375 12.24 -0.39 6.05
C TYR A 375 13.21 -1.08 7.02
N VAL A 376 13.99 -0.28 7.74
CA VAL A 376 14.96 -0.75 8.74
C VAL A 376 14.80 0.04 10.05
N PRO A 377 14.16 -0.54 11.09
CA PRO A 377 13.45 -1.82 11.08
C PRO A 377 12.21 -1.79 10.19
N GLN A 378 11.69 -2.99 9.86
CA GLN A 378 10.47 -3.14 9.08
C GLN A 378 9.26 -2.53 9.83
N ILE A 379 8.32 -1.94 9.09
CA ILE A 379 7.09 -1.34 9.67
C ILE A 379 6.04 -2.37 10.06
N LEU A 380 6.14 -3.56 9.48
CA LEU A 380 5.50 -4.77 9.96
C LEU A 380 6.42 -5.43 11.00
N MET A 381 5.81 -6.06 11.98
CA MET A 381 6.47 -6.89 12.99
C MET A 381 5.69 -8.19 13.17
N GLU A 382 6.40 -9.28 13.47
CA GLU A 382 5.82 -10.57 13.77
C GLU A 382 5.44 -10.72 15.23
N GLU A 383 4.35 -11.45 15.47
CA GLU A 383 3.91 -11.83 16.80
C GLU A 383 3.16 -13.16 16.76
N ASP A 384 3.25 -13.91 17.86
CA ASP A 384 2.51 -15.15 18.08
C ASP A 384 1.71 -15.01 19.39
N LEU A 385 0.38 -14.98 19.31
CA LEU A 385 -0.53 -14.57 20.39
C LEU A 385 -1.38 -15.75 20.88
N HIS A 386 -1.26 -16.08 22.18
CA HIS A 386 -1.94 -17.19 22.83
C HIS A 386 -2.69 -16.76 24.09
N GLY A 387 -4.01 -16.95 24.11
CA GLY A 387 -4.82 -16.77 25.33
C GLY A 387 -6.32 -16.93 25.10
N PRO A 388 -7.16 -16.72 26.14
CA PRO A 388 -8.60 -16.82 25.98
C PRO A 388 -9.15 -15.91 24.87
N GLY A 389 -9.74 -16.54 23.84
CA GLY A 389 -10.34 -15.86 22.69
C GLY A 389 -9.36 -15.34 21.63
N ILE A 390 -8.06 -15.70 21.72
CA ILE A 390 -7.02 -15.27 20.78
C ILE A 390 -6.03 -16.42 20.57
N ASP A 391 -5.84 -16.82 19.32
CA ASP A 391 -4.87 -17.85 18.96
C ASP A 391 -4.44 -17.68 17.50
N ALA A 392 -3.38 -16.90 17.28
CA ALA A 392 -2.94 -16.48 15.95
C ALA A 392 -1.46 -16.09 15.91
N ARG A 393 -0.83 -16.30 14.76
CA ARG A 393 0.55 -15.89 14.47
C ARG A 393 0.63 -15.20 13.12
N GLY A 394 1.47 -14.18 13.02
CA GLY A 394 1.72 -13.51 11.75
C GLY A 394 2.35 -12.15 11.97
N ALA A 395 1.98 -11.19 11.14
CA ALA A 395 2.50 -9.84 11.18
C ALA A 395 1.40 -8.78 11.35
N ALA A 396 1.80 -7.66 11.97
CA ALA A 396 1.00 -6.47 12.15
C ALA A 396 1.86 -5.20 12.01
N PHE A 397 1.22 -4.05 11.75
CA PHE A 397 1.95 -2.78 11.73
C PHE A 397 2.33 -2.37 13.15
N ALA A 398 3.58 -1.92 13.35
CA ALA A 398 4.07 -1.43 14.63
C ALA A 398 3.13 -0.35 15.20
N GLY A 399 2.70 -0.49 16.44
CA GLY A 399 1.82 0.47 17.11
C GLY A 399 0.32 0.19 16.95
N VAL A 400 -0.07 -0.74 16.07
CA VAL A 400 -1.44 -1.29 15.96
C VAL A 400 -1.45 -2.83 15.98
N ASN A 401 -0.40 -3.45 16.51
CA ASN A 401 -0.22 -4.90 16.66
C ASN A 401 -0.91 -5.46 17.92
N LEU A 402 -2.12 -4.98 18.22
CA LEU A 402 -2.91 -5.61 19.28
C LEU A 402 -3.52 -6.94 18.81
N TYR A 403 -3.56 -7.16 17.49
CA TYR A 403 -3.94 -8.41 16.83
C TYR A 403 -3.04 -8.66 15.64
N VAL A 404 -2.87 -9.93 15.27
CA VAL A 404 -2.29 -10.31 13.99
C VAL A 404 -3.19 -9.78 12.87
N LEU A 405 -2.65 -8.94 12.00
CA LEU A 405 -3.40 -8.36 10.88
C LEU A 405 -3.31 -9.24 9.63
N LEU A 406 -2.20 -9.95 9.46
CA LEU A 406 -1.86 -10.78 8.30
C LEU A 406 -1.15 -12.03 8.81
N GLY A 407 -1.64 -13.23 8.53
CA GLY A 407 -1.05 -14.40 9.16
C GLY A 407 -1.95 -15.63 9.08
N HIS A 408 -1.90 -16.42 10.15
CA HIS A 408 -2.72 -17.59 10.31
C HIS A 408 -3.25 -17.75 11.73
N GLY A 409 -4.37 -18.45 11.81
CA GLY A 409 -4.89 -18.99 13.05
C GLY A 409 -4.52 -20.47 13.12
N ARG A 410 -5.28 -21.20 13.93
CA ARG A 410 -5.07 -22.63 14.18
C ARG A 410 -5.02 -23.51 12.93
N ASP A 411 -5.96 -23.31 11.99
CA ASP A 411 -6.13 -24.18 10.82
C ASP A 411 -6.51 -23.43 9.53
N TYR A 412 -6.17 -22.14 9.44
CA TYR A 412 -6.46 -21.26 8.32
C TYR A 412 -5.48 -20.10 8.24
N ALA A 413 -5.27 -19.51 7.06
CA ALA A 413 -4.47 -18.31 6.85
C ALA A 413 -5.19 -17.23 6.03
N TRP A 414 -4.76 -15.98 6.21
CA TRP A 414 -5.27 -14.82 5.48
C TRP A 414 -4.19 -13.78 5.18
N SER A 415 -4.43 -13.00 4.13
CA SER A 415 -3.61 -11.84 3.76
C SER A 415 -4.42 -10.86 2.91
N ALA A 416 -3.89 -9.65 2.70
CA ALA A 416 -4.56 -8.57 2.00
C ALA A 416 -3.74 -7.96 0.86
N THR A 417 -4.44 -7.46 -0.16
CA THR A 417 -3.92 -6.42 -1.07
C THR A 417 -4.81 -5.18 -1.01
N THR A 418 -4.30 -3.98 -1.27
CA THR A 418 -5.14 -2.77 -1.40
C THR A 418 -6.12 -2.91 -2.57
N ALA A 419 -7.39 -2.53 -2.34
CA ALA A 419 -8.45 -2.66 -3.33
C ALA A 419 -8.62 -1.43 -4.25
N THR A 420 -8.09 -0.26 -3.90
CA THR A 420 -8.22 0.98 -4.71
C THR A 420 -9.65 1.25 -5.21
N SER A 421 -10.65 0.85 -4.41
CA SER A 421 -12.06 1.10 -4.67
C SER A 421 -12.46 2.46 -4.10
N ASP A 422 -13.65 2.95 -4.42
CA ASP A 422 -13.99 4.34 -4.14
C ASP A 422 -14.74 4.50 -2.81
N ASN A 423 -14.09 5.09 -1.81
CA ASN A 423 -14.66 5.41 -0.49
C ASN A 423 -14.40 6.86 -0.02
N VAL A 424 -13.86 7.71 -0.89
CA VAL A 424 -13.65 9.14 -0.65
C VAL A 424 -14.29 9.92 -1.80
N ASP A 425 -15.18 10.86 -1.48
CA ASP A 425 -15.78 11.76 -2.48
C ASP A 425 -15.34 13.21 -2.28
N THR A 426 -15.40 14.01 -3.35
CA THR A 426 -15.27 15.47 -3.30
C THR A 426 -16.63 16.16 -3.31
N PHE A 427 -16.98 16.84 -2.21
CA PHE A 427 -18.10 17.79 -2.19
C PHE A 427 -17.63 19.23 -2.45
N ALA A 428 -18.45 20.00 -3.17
CA ALA A 428 -18.32 21.43 -3.38
C ALA A 428 -19.33 22.17 -2.49
N GLU A 429 -18.84 22.68 -1.37
CA GLU A 429 -19.57 23.44 -0.37
C GLU A 429 -19.83 24.86 -0.86
N VAL A 430 -21.10 25.24 -1.04
CA VAL A 430 -21.46 26.58 -1.52
C VAL A 430 -21.27 27.58 -0.41
N LEU A 431 -20.30 28.50 -0.56
CA LEU A 431 -20.00 29.48 0.46
C LEU A 431 -21.13 30.51 0.60
N CYS A 432 -21.45 30.87 1.83
CA CYS A 432 -22.42 31.89 2.19
C CYS A 432 -21.81 32.84 3.22
N GLN A 433 -22.32 34.07 3.34
CA GLN A 433 -21.79 35.13 4.21
C GLN A 433 -20.33 35.55 3.90
N ASP A 434 -19.36 34.66 4.11
CA ASP A 434 -17.92 34.86 3.92
C ASP A 434 -17.24 33.60 3.34
N SER A 435 -15.92 33.44 3.56
CA SER A 435 -15.12 32.31 3.06
C SER A 435 -15.10 31.10 4.00
N PHE A 436 -15.77 31.19 5.15
CA PHE A 436 -15.74 30.24 6.26
C PHE A 436 -17.14 29.77 6.70
N HIS A 437 -18.18 30.17 5.97
CA HIS A 437 -19.53 29.62 6.15
C HIS A 437 -20.02 29.02 4.83
N TYR A 438 -20.85 27.99 4.93
CA TYR A 438 -21.34 27.22 3.79
C TYR A 438 -22.81 26.84 3.93
N GLN A 439 -23.48 26.64 2.80
CA GLN A 439 -24.89 26.29 2.76
C GLN A 439 -25.08 24.78 2.96
N TYR A 440 -25.82 24.39 3.99
CA TYR A 440 -26.22 23.00 4.23
C TYR A 440 -27.68 22.93 4.68
N LYS A 441 -28.51 22.18 3.96
CA LYS A 441 -29.95 21.99 4.24
C LYS A 441 -30.70 23.31 4.50
N GLY A 442 -30.41 24.32 3.67
CA GLY A 442 -31.04 25.65 3.71
C GLY A 442 -30.50 26.60 4.78
N ARG A 443 -29.50 26.18 5.57
CA ARG A 443 -28.86 27.01 6.61
C ARG A 443 -27.44 27.37 6.19
N CYS A 444 -27.00 28.57 6.57
CA CYS A 444 -25.60 28.95 6.47
C CYS A 444 -24.90 28.52 7.76
N LEU A 445 -24.04 27.51 7.69
CA LEU A 445 -23.31 26.95 8.83
C LEU A 445 -21.87 27.45 8.84
N PRO A 446 -21.28 27.74 10.00
CA PRO A 446 -19.85 27.99 10.09
C PRO A 446 -19.07 26.69 9.83
N MET A 447 -17.93 26.81 9.16
CA MET A 447 -16.89 25.79 9.19
C MET A 447 -16.27 25.77 10.58
N GLU A 448 -15.93 24.59 11.07
CA GLU A 448 -15.12 24.45 12.28
C GLU A 448 -13.66 24.70 11.92
N LYS A 449 -13.05 25.70 12.57
CA LYS A 449 -11.61 25.97 12.44
C LYS A 449 -10.87 25.07 13.42
N LEU A 450 -10.07 24.15 12.88
CA LEU A 450 -9.18 23.29 13.63
C LEU A 450 -7.78 23.90 13.57
N GLU A 451 -7.22 24.24 14.72
CA GLU A 451 -5.93 24.92 14.82
C GLU A 451 -5.06 24.29 15.88
N LYS A 452 -3.77 24.16 15.56
CA LYS A 452 -2.74 23.68 16.48
C LYS A 452 -1.44 24.39 16.18
N THR A 453 -0.74 24.81 17.23
CA THR A 453 0.61 25.35 17.12
C THR A 453 1.59 24.31 17.61
N GLU A 454 2.66 24.14 16.86
CA GLU A 454 3.74 23.24 17.20
C GLU A 454 5.09 23.95 17.06
N SER A 455 6.09 23.48 17.82
CA SER A 455 7.39 24.14 17.90
C SER A 455 8.51 23.13 18.09
N TRP A 456 9.66 23.42 17.50
CA TRP A 456 10.84 22.57 17.58
C TRP A 456 12.08 23.36 17.96
N ALA A 457 13.06 22.64 18.48
CA ALA A 457 14.41 23.12 18.73
C ALA A 457 15.42 22.18 18.05
N PRO A 458 16.61 22.69 17.67
CA PRO A 458 17.67 21.84 17.17
C PRO A 458 18.05 20.78 18.20
N ASN A 459 18.36 19.58 17.73
CA ASN A 459 18.84 18.47 18.54
C ASN A 459 19.95 17.72 17.78
N THR A 460 20.48 16.64 18.36
CA THR A 460 21.61 15.90 17.76
C THR A 460 21.24 15.16 16.47
N ILE A 461 19.96 14.82 16.26
CA ILE A 461 19.49 14.11 15.06
C ILE A 461 18.88 15.04 14.00
N ASP A 462 18.36 16.21 14.40
CA ASP A 462 17.86 17.26 13.52
C ASP A 462 18.44 18.64 13.92
N PRO A 463 19.41 19.19 13.16
CA PRO A 463 20.01 20.49 13.44
C PRO A 463 19.15 21.67 12.98
N THR A 464 17.91 21.44 12.49
CA THR A 464 17.01 22.51 12.03
C THR A 464 16.88 23.60 13.10
N PRO A 465 17.15 24.88 12.77
CA PRO A 465 17.02 25.99 13.70
C PRO A 465 15.66 26.02 14.39
N ALA A 466 15.65 26.50 15.65
CA ALA A 466 14.42 26.57 16.42
C ALA A 466 13.34 27.35 15.66
N GLY A 467 12.13 26.81 15.68
CA GLY A 467 11.05 27.28 14.84
C GLY A 467 9.70 26.82 15.34
N SER A 468 8.67 27.27 14.63
CA SER A 468 7.28 26.93 14.94
C SER A 468 6.43 27.04 13.68
N GLN A 469 5.29 26.37 13.69
CA GLN A 469 4.23 26.57 12.71
C GLN A 469 2.86 26.43 13.35
N THR A 470 1.87 27.08 12.75
CA THR A 470 0.46 26.89 13.13
C THR A 470 -0.26 26.17 12.01
N LEU A 471 -0.71 24.95 12.29
CA LEU A 471 -1.50 24.12 11.40
C LEU A 471 -2.96 24.52 11.51
N VAL A 472 -3.59 24.82 10.37
CA VAL A 472 -4.99 25.23 10.27
C VAL A 472 -5.70 24.39 9.23
N ALA A 473 -6.81 23.78 9.65
CA ALA A 473 -7.75 23.10 8.76
C ALA A 473 -9.17 23.62 9.01
N TYR A 474 -10.02 23.52 7.98
CA TYR A 474 -11.44 23.84 8.11
C TYR A 474 -12.26 22.59 7.85
N ARG A 475 -13.07 22.22 8.84
CA ARG A 475 -13.96 21.07 8.80
C ARG A 475 -15.40 21.52 8.55
N THR A 476 -16.07 20.80 7.66
CA THR A 476 -17.51 20.94 7.36
C THR A 476 -18.24 19.68 7.82
N VAL A 477 -19.56 19.63 7.66
CA VAL A 477 -20.33 18.41 7.94
C VAL A 477 -19.88 17.22 7.11
N HIS A 478 -19.39 17.42 5.87
CA HIS A 478 -18.96 16.34 4.98
C HIS A 478 -17.49 15.97 5.13
N GLY A 479 -16.61 16.92 5.47
CA GLY A 479 -15.19 16.65 5.59
C GLY A 479 -14.29 17.89 5.56
N ILE A 480 -13.03 17.67 5.18
CA ILE A 480 -11.93 18.66 5.33
C ILE A 480 -11.74 19.47 4.04
N VAL A 481 -11.72 20.79 4.16
CA VAL A 481 -11.49 21.71 3.05
C VAL A 481 -10.05 21.62 2.57
N PHE A 482 -9.85 21.15 1.33
CA PHE A 482 -8.53 21.10 0.70
C PHE A 482 -8.35 22.17 -0.38
N ALA A 483 -9.41 22.61 -1.05
CA ALA A 483 -9.32 23.66 -2.07
C ALA A 483 -10.51 24.63 -2.02
N ARG A 484 -10.37 25.78 -2.68
CA ARG A 484 -11.45 26.76 -2.89
C ARG A 484 -11.50 27.18 -4.35
N GLY A 485 -12.68 27.55 -4.84
CA GLY A 485 -12.85 27.98 -6.23
C GLY A 485 -14.21 28.57 -6.51
N LYS A 486 -14.64 28.49 -7.77
CA LYS A 486 -16.00 28.83 -8.16
C LYS A 486 -16.66 27.70 -8.94
N VAL A 487 -17.98 27.61 -8.82
CA VAL A 487 -18.84 26.73 -9.64
C VAL A 487 -20.00 27.58 -10.13
N LYS A 488 -20.08 27.78 -11.45
CA LYS A 488 -21.10 28.65 -12.10
C LYS A 488 -21.11 30.06 -11.48
N GLY A 489 -19.94 30.63 -11.25
CA GLY A 489 -19.74 31.96 -10.66
C GLY A 489 -19.89 32.04 -9.15
N LYS A 490 -20.46 31.03 -8.48
CA LYS A 490 -20.61 30.99 -7.02
C LYS A 490 -19.33 30.50 -6.36
N LYS A 491 -18.89 31.13 -5.28
CA LYS A 491 -17.73 30.69 -4.50
C LYS A 491 -18.04 29.36 -3.81
N VAL A 492 -17.09 28.43 -3.85
CA VAL A 492 -17.19 27.13 -3.19
C VAL A 492 -15.90 26.78 -2.44
N ALA A 493 -16.01 25.93 -1.42
CA ALA A 493 -14.90 25.16 -0.87
C ALA A 493 -15.05 23.70 -1.31
N PHE A 494 -13.97 23.07 -1.77
CA PHE A 494 -13.93 21.64 -2.07
C PHE A 494 -13.42 20.90 -0.84
N VAL A 495 -14.12 19.83 -0.47
CA VAL A 495 -13.83 19.03 0.72
C VAL A 495 -13.59 17.57 0.37
N HIS A 496 -12.64 16.93 1.04
CA HIS A 496 -12.51 15.47 1.04
C HIS A 496 -13.49 14.89 2.04
N ALA A 497 -14.49 14.15 1.56
CA ALA A 497 -15.40 13.37 2.38
C ALA A 497 -14.98 11.91 2.37
N ARG A 498 -14.30 11.48 3.44
CA ARG A 498 -13.88 10.09 3.62
C ARG A 498 -14.93 9.35 4.46
N SER A 499 -15.43 8.25 3.94
CA SER A 499 -16.45 7.40 4.59
C SER A 499 -16.02 6.78 5.92
N THR A 500 -14.71 6.65 6.16
CA THR A 500 -14.11 6.15 7.41
C THR A 500 -13.70 7.26 8.39
N TYR A 501 -13.92 8.55 8.05
CA TYR A 501 -13.60 9.65 8.96
C TYR A 501 -14.46 9.54 10.24
N PHE A 502 -13.82 9.63 11.42
CA PHE A 502 -14.36 9.27 12.76
C PHE A 502 -14.64 7.77 12.99
N HIS A 503 -14.17 6.88 12.13
CA HIS A 503 -14.40 5.44 12.24
C HIS A 503 -13.09 4.65 12.03
N GLU A 504 -11.95 5.23 12.41
CA GLU A 504 -10.64 4.57 12.23
C GLU A 504 -10.49 3.35 13.16
N ALA A 505 -11.16 3.38 14.31
CA ALA A 505 -11.17 2.30 15.28
C ALA A 505 -11.96 1.07 14.79
N ASP A 506 -12.96 1.24 13.92
CA ASP A 506 -13.99 0.23 13.67
C ASP A 506 -13.47 -1.09 13.06
N SER A 507 -12.40 -1.03 12.25
CA SER A 507 -11.80 -2.23 11.65
C SER A 507 -11.26 -3.22 12.68
N VAL A 508 -11.03 -2.78 13.93
CA VAL A 508 -10.62 -3.63 15.05
C VAL A 508 -11.55 -4.83 15.27
N ILE A 509 -12.85 -4.68 14.96
CA ILE A 509 -13.85 -5.73 15.13
C ILE A 509 -13.58 -6.89 14.19
N GLY A 510 -13.26 -6.60 12.92
CA GLY A 510 -12.91 -7.63 11.94
C GLY A 510 -11.58 -8.31 12.28
N PHE A 511 -10.58 -7.55 12.70
CA PHE A 511 -9.28 -8.11 13.11
C PHE A 511 -9.38 -9.01 14.34
N ALA A 512 -10.15 -8.61 15.36
CA ALA A 512 -10.42 -9.46 16.52
C ALA A 512 -11.03 -10.80 16.10
N GLN A 513 -12.01 -10.79 15.20
CA GLN A 513 -12.67 -11.99 14.69
C GLN A 513 -11.76 -12.90 13.85
N LEU A 514 -10.79 -12.34 13.12
CA LEU A 514 -9.78 -13.13 12.39
C LEU A 514 -8.85 -13.91 13.34
N ASN A 515 -8.63 -13.38 14.54
CA ASN A 515 -7.75 -13.94 15.57
C ASN A 515 -8.48 -14.87 16.56
N GLU A 516 -9.81 -14.94 16.49
CA GLU A 516 -10.63 -15.68 17.44
C GLU A 516 -10.98 -17.08 16.91
N PRO A 517 -10.34 -18.16 17.43
CA PRO A 517 -10.55 -19.51 16.91
C PRO A 517 -11.98 -20.04 17.10
N GLU A 518 -12.70 -19.53 18.11
CA GLU A 518 -14.10 -19.88 18.33
C GLU A 518 -15.07 -19.23 17.35
N PHE A 519 -14.67 -18.10 16.76
CA PHE A 519 -15.42 -17.45 15.71
C PHE A 519 -15.03 -18.00 14.33
N LEU A 520 -13.75 -17.92 13.99
CA LEU A 520 -13.30 -18.13 12.62
C LEU A 520 -13.16 -19.61 12.27
N LYS A 521 -14.24 -20.13 11.68
CA LYS A 521 -14.46 -21.56 11.55
C LYS A 521 -14.43 -22.07 10.11
N ASN A 522 -14.53 -21.22 9.10
CA ASN A 522 -14.46 -21.54 7.67
C ASN A 522 -14.54 -20.25 6.85
N ALA A 523 -14.48 -20.38 5.53
CA ALA A 523 -14.65 -19.29 4.57
C ALA A 523 -15.90 -18.40 4.79
N SER A 524 -17.01 -18.93 5.33
CA SER A 524 -18.19 -18.10 5.62
C SER A 524 -17.97 -17.16 6.80
N GLN A 525 -17.40 -17.65 7.90
CA GLN A 525 -17.03 -16.79 9.03
C GLN A 525 -15.88 -15.85 8.67
N PHE A 526 -14.94 -16.26 7.82
CA PHE A 526 -13.92 -15.35 7.28
C PHE A 526 -14.56 -14.15 6.58
N LYS A 527 -15.52 -14.41 5.69
CA LYS A 527 -16.25 -13.35 4.99
C LYS A 527 -17.03 -12.45 5.95
N GLN A 528 -17.57 -13.00 7.04
CA GLN A 528 -18.21 -12.21 8.08
C GLN A 528 -17.20 -11.30 8.81
N ALA A 529 -16.03 -11.84 9.20
CA ALA A 529 -14.96 -11.05 9.84
C ALA A 529 -14.52 -9.88 8.97
N VAL A 530 -14.17 -10.13 7.71
CA VAL A 530 -13.70 -9.06 6.81
C VAL A 530 -14.80 -8.08 6.43
N SER A 531 -16.09 -8.42 6.62
CA SER A 531 -17.19 -7.47 6.44
C SER A 531 -17.24 -6.39 7.51
N HIS A 532 -16.58 -6.61 8.66
CA HIS A 532 -16.41 -5.62 9.73
C HIS A 532 -15.15 -4.76 9.57
N ILE A 533 -14.35 -4.97 8.51
CA ILE A 533 -13.21 -4.11 8.17
C ILE A 533 -13.72 -3.00 7.23
N ASN A 534 -13.66 -1.76 7.68
CA ASN A 534 -14.18 -0.60 6.93
C ASN A 534 -13.16 -0.02 5.93
N PHE A 535 -11.88 -0.38 6.04
CA PHE A 535 -10.84 -0.07 5.07
C PHE A 535 -10.92 -0.95 3.82
N LEU A 536 -10.44 -0.43 2.69
CA LEU A 536 -10.57 -1.05 1.36
C LEU A 536 -9.44 -2.05 1.04
N PHE A 537 -9.70 -3.33 1.33
CA PHE A 537 -8.76 -4.41 1.08
C PHE A 537 -9.40 -5.60 0.34
N ASN A 538 -8.58 -6.28 -0.45
CA ASN A 538 -8.86 -7.56 -1.07
C ASN A 538 -8.27 -8.67 -0.19
N TRP A 539 -9.12 -9.43 0.51
CA TRP A 539 -8.66 -10.47 1.44
C TRP A 539 -8.66 -11.85 0.77
N GLY A 540 -7.52 -12.53 0.80
CA GLY A 540 -7.39 -13.95 0.48
C GLY A 540 -7.48 -14.79 1.75
N TYR A 541 -8.11 -15.96 1.65
CA TYR A 541 -8.25 -16.94 2.72
C TYR A 541 -7.97 -18.35 2.21
N ILE A 542 -7.35 -19.16 3.04
CA ILE A 542 -7.07 -20.56 2.77
C ILE A 542 -7.23 -21.39 4.06
N ASP A 543 -7.94 -22.51 3.97
CA ASP A 543 -7.90 -23.60 4.95
C ASP A 543 -7.58 -24.93 4.25
N SER A 544 -7.58 -26.05 4.96
CA SER A 544 -7.24 -27.37 4.40
C SER A 544 -8.20 -27.90 3.33
N LYS A 545 -9.31 -27.20 3.06
CA LYS A 545 -10.34 -27.60 2.08
C LYS A 545 -10.71 -26.50 1.08
N HIS A 546 -10.70 -25.25 1.53
CA HIS A 546 -11.27 -24.13 0.80
C HIS A 546 -10.28 -23.00 0.59
N ILE A 547 -10.42 -22.34 -0.56
CA ILE A 547 -9.88 -21.00 -0.77
C ILE A 547 -11.04 -20.01 -0.88
N ALA A 548 -10.85 -18.79 -0.39
CA ALA A 548 -11.85 -17.75 -0.51
C ALA A 548 -11.24 -16.38 -0.77
N TYR A 549 -12.04 -15.52 -1.38
CA TYR A 549 -11.76 -14.11 -1.56
C TYR A 549 -12.98 -13.29 -1.12
N ALA A 550 -12.74 -12.19 -0.43
CA ALA A 550 -13.73 -11.15 -0.23
C ALA A 550 -13.10 -9.76 -0.10
N MET A 551 -13.82 -8.75 -0.58
CA MET A 551 -13.41 -7.36 -0.50
C MET A 551 -14.10 -6.64 0.67
N SER A 552 -13.30 -6.04 1.56
CA SER A 552 -13.77 -5.19 2.66
C SER A 552 -13.91 -3.73 2.21
N GLY A 553 -14.55 -2.89 3.03
CA GLY A 553 -14.63 -1.44 2.78
C GLY A 553 -15.99 -0.80 3.00
N ALA A 554 -15.99 0.42 3.56
CA ALA A 554 -17.16 1.26 3.75
C ALA A 554 -17.46 2.12 2.51
N MET A 555 -17.94 1.52 1.42
CA MET A 555 -18.29 2.26 0.20
C MET A 555 -19.66 2.92 0.32
N PRO A 556 -19.75 4.26 0.35
CA PRO A 556 -21.02 4.96 0.59
C PRO A 556 -21.98 4.83 -0.60
N GLN A 557 -23.27 4.71 -0.34
CA GLN A 557 -24.29 4.74 -1.39
C GLN A 557 -24.53 6.18 -1.84
N ARG A 558 -23.96 6.56 -2.98
CA ARG A 558 -24.10 7.91 -3.57
C ARG A 558 -25.54 8.21 -4.03
N ALA A 559 -25.94 9.48 -3.87
CA ALA A 559 -27.25 9.97 -4.27
C ALA A 559 -27.59 9.61 -5.74
N LYS A 560 -28.87 9.32 -6.02
CA LYS A 560 -29.27 8.81 -7.34
C LYS A 560 -29.08 9.87 -8.44
N GLY A 561 -28.24 9.54 -9.42
CA GLY A 561 -28.01 10.36 -10.62
C GLY A 561 -26.94 11.44 -10.45
N THR A 562 -26.10 11.34 -9.42
CA THR A 562 -24.84 12.09 -9.30
C THR A 562 -23.71 11.40 -10.07
N SER A 563 -22.64 12.16 -10.33
CA SER A 563 -21.40 11.64 -10.90
C SER A 563 -20.50 11.11 -9.79
N PRO A 564 -19.79 10.00 -9.99
CA PRO A 564 -18.70 9.54 -9.12
C PRO A 564 -17.32 9.89 -9.68
N ASP A 565 -17.24 10.73 -10.73
CA ASP A 565 -15.97 11.07 -11.38
C ASP A 565 -15.61 12.56 -11.23
N PHE A 566 -16.54 13.38 -10.74
CA PHE A 566 -16.42 14.84 -10.63
C PHE A 566 -17.08 15.34 -9.35
N PRO A 567 -16.66 16.52 -8.82
CA PRO A 567 -17.22 17.03 -7.58
C PRO A 567 -18.72 17.23 -7.65
N ILE A 568 -19.40 17.04 -6.53
CA ILE A 568 -20.85 17.23 -6.38
C ILE A 568 -21.18 18.29 -5.32
N LEU A 569 -22.32 18.97 -5.43
CA LEU A 569 -22.71 20.02 -4.49
C LEU A 569 -22.96 19.46 -3.08
N GLY A 570 -22.32 20.05 -2.08
CA GLY A 570 -22.44 19.71 -0.64
C GLY A 570 -23.64 20.36 0.07
N THR A 571 -24.74 20.67 -0.63
CA THR A 571 -25.83 21.48 -0.04
C THR A 571 -26.81 20.70 0.84
N GLY A 572 -26.60 19.42 1.11
CA GLY A 572 -27.56 18.55 1.82
C GLY A 572 -28.44 17.70 0.90
N GLN A 573 -28.60 18.11 -0.37
CA GLN A 573 -29.50 17.43 -1.32
C GLN A 573 -28.86 16.19 -1.97
N TYR A 574 -27.54 16.15 -2.03
CA TYR A 574 -26.76 15.13 -2.74
C TYR A 574 -25.84 14.33 -1.81
N ASP A 575 -26.02 14.47 -0.49
CA ASP A 575 -25.33 13.69 0.53
C ASP A 575 -25.44 12.19 0.21
N TRP A 576 -24.48 11.42 0.72
CA TRP A 576 -24.61 9.97 0.72
C TRP A 576 -25.94 9.56 1.37
N LYS A 577 -26.55 8.50 0.86
CA LYS A 577 -27.83 8.02 1.37
C LYS A 577 -27.68 7.71 2.86
N GLY A 578 -28.62 8.16 3.69
CA GLY A 578 -28.57 7.94 5.13
C GLY A 578 -27.50 8.73 5.88
N PHE A 579 -26.78 9.65 5.23
CA PHE A 579 -25.70 10.40 5.88
C PHE A 579 -26.18 11.16 7.12
N ASN A 580 -25.50 10.95 8.23
CA ASN A 580 -25.74 11.58 9.52
C ASN A 580 -24.49 12.35 9.97
N PRO A 581 -24.50 13.70 9.96
CA PRO A 581 -23.36 14.51 10.35
C PRO A 581 -22.89 14.34 11.80
N GLN A 582 -23.75 13.85 12.70
CA GLN A 582 -23.40 13.65 14.11
C GLN A 582 -22.57 12.38 14.31
N THR A 583 -23.00 11.28 13.65
CA THR A 583 -22.32 9.98 13.72
C THR A 583 -21.27 9.79 12.64
N GLN A 584 -21.29 10.60 11.57
CA GLN A 584 -20.43 10.47 10.37
C GLN A 584 -20.61 9.12 9.65
N LEU A 585 -21.79 8.50 9.81
CA LEU A 585 -22.16 7.26 9.12
C LEU A 585 -23.11 7.55 7.96
N ALA A 586 -23.13 6.63 6.99
CA ALA A 586 -24.07 6.61 5.88
C ALA A 586 -24.54 5.18 5.60
N ASP A 587 -25.49 5.02 4.67
CA ASP A 587 -25.82 3.72 4.10
C ASP A 587 -24.65 3.29 3.20
N TYR A 588 -23.99 2.21 3.56
CA TYR A 588 -22.92 1.61 2.75
C TYR A 588 -23.44 0.54 1.80
N LEU A 589 -22.66 0.22 0.77
CA LEU A 589 -22.93 -0.90 -0.13
C LEU A 589 -23.07 -2.19 0.69
N PRO A 590 -24.14 -2.98 0.53
CA PRO A 590 -24.27 -4.24 1.26
C PRO A 590 -23.13 -5.20 0.89
N PHE A 591 -22.54 -5.86 1.88
CA PHE A 591 -21.40 -6.76 1.69
C PHE A 591 -21.65 -7.90 0.68
N SER A 592 -22.89 -8.38 0.54
CA SER A 592 -23.28 -9.36 -0.49
C SER A 592 -23.09 -8.87 -1.94
N ARG A 593 -22.95 -7.56 -2.14
CA ARG A 593 -22.61 -6.91 -3.41
C ARG A 593 -21.13 -6.62 -3.58
N HIS A 594 -20.30 -6.90 -2.59
CA HIS A 594 -18.84 -6.77 -2.73
C HIS A 594 -18.30 -7.98 -3.51
N PRO A 595 -17.25 -7.81 -4.33
CA PRO A 595 -16.54 -8.90 -4.97
C PRO A 595 -16.13 -9.97 -3.97
N GLN A 596 -16.50 -11.21 -4.26
CA GLN A 596 -16.19 -12.36 -3.42
C GLN A 596 -16.28 -13.67 -4.21
N ALA A 597 -15.53 -14.69 -3.79
CA ALA A 597 -15.60 -16.03 -4.33
C ALA A 597 -15.18 -17.07 -3.27
N VAL A 598 -15.65 -18.31 -3.44
CA VAL A 598 -15.21 -19.48 -2.67
C VAL A 598 -14.95 -20.59 -3.69
N ASP A 599 -13.80 -21.25 -3.59
CA ASP A 599 -13.36 -22.37 -4.42
C ASP A 599 -13.43 -22.20 -5.95
N PRO A 600 -13.03 -21.06 -6.55
CA PRO A 600 -12.68 -21.08 -7.96
C PRO A 600 -11.41 -21.93 -8.16
N PRO A 601 -11.05 -22.31 -9.40
CA PRO A 601 -9.82 -23.07 -9.69
C PRO A 601 -8.55 -22.44 -9.10
N TYR A 602 -8.49 -21.11 -9.16
CA TYR A 602 -7.44 -20.31 -8.54
C TYR A 602 -7.96 -18.89 -8.28
N LEU A 603 -7.30 -18.17 -7.38
CA LEU A 603 -7.46 -16.73 -7.15
C LEU A 603 -6.08 -16.08 -7.23
N VAL A 604 -5.97 -14.94 -7.91
CA VAL A 604 -4.74 -14.13 -7.93
C VAL A 604 -5.12 -12.66 -7.78
N SER A 605 -4.52 -11.97 -6.83
CA SER A 605 -4.62 -10.52 -6.67
C SER A 605 -3.24 -9.90 -6.67
N TRP A 606 -3.09 -8.81 -7.41
CA TRP A 606 -1.93 -7.91 -7.32
C TRP A 606 -2.38 -6.46 -7.51
N ASN A 607 -3.30 -6.02 -6.64
CA ASN A 607 -3.98 -4.72 -6.68
C ASN A 607 -4.78 -4.43 -7.97
N ASN A 608 -4.97 -5.43 -8.83
CA ASN A 608 -5.75 -5.33 -10.05
C ASN A 608 -7.25 -5.17 -9.75
N LYS A 609 -8.03 -4.86 -10.80
CA LYS A 609 -9.49 -4.78 -10.75
C LYS A 609 -10.10 -6.05 -10.13
N GLN A 610 -11.08 -5.90 -9.26
CA GLN A 610 -11.61 -7.01 -8.47
C GLN A 610 -12.50 -7.93 -9.30
N ALA A 611 -13.44 -7.35 -10.04
CA ALA A 611 -14.47 -8.05 -10.77
C ALA A 611 -14.90 -7.30 -12.03
N PRO A 612 -15.51 -7.98 -13.02
CA PRO A 612 -16.21 -7.31 -14.10
C PRO A 612 -17.29 -6.36 -13.55
N GLU A 613 -17.45 -5.22 -14.21
CA GLU A 613 -18.38 -4.14 -13.81
C GLU A 613 -18.13 -3.47 -12.45
N TRP A 614 -17.01 -3.78 -11.81
CA TRP A 614 -16.51 -3.03 -10.66
C TRP A 614 -15.71 -1.83 -11.15
N ALA A 615 -16.28 -0.62 -11.07
CA ALA A 615 -15.61 0.58 -11.56
C ALA A 615 -14.39 0.96 -10.69
N ALA A 616 -13.33 1.43 -11.34
CA ALA A 616 -12.19 2.07 -10.72
C ALA A 616 -12.61 3.36 -10.01
N ALA A 617 -12.00 3.65 -8.85
CA ALA A 617 -12.09 4.96 -8.21
C ALA A 617 -11.52 6.08 -9.11
N ASP A 618 -11.86 7.33 -8.81
CA ASP A 618 -11.50 8.51 -9.61
C ASP A 618 -10.00 8.88 -9.61
N ASP A 619 -9.22 8.23 -8.76
CA ASP A 619 -7.76 8.31 -8.65
C ASP A 619 -7.07 7.10 -9.28
N GLN A 620 -7.84 6.10 -9.72
CA GLN A 620 -7.35 4.88 -10.36
C GLN A 620 -7.58 4.90 -11.87
N TYR A 621 -6.51 5.13 -12.63
CA TYR A 621 -6.50 5.23 -14.10
C TYR A 621 -5.80 4.04 -14.81
N SER A 622 -5.22 3.10 -14.06
CA SER A 622 -4.43 2.00 -14.62
C SER A 622 -5.24 0.75 -14.96
N TYR A 623 -6.51 0.65 -14.55
CA TYR A 623 -7.40 -0.49 -14.83
C TYR A 623 -7.72 -0.64 -16.33
N GLY A 624 -6.76 -1.18 -17.08
CA GLY A 624 -6.80 -1.45 -18.51
C GLY A 624 -6.22 -2.81 -18.86
N PRO A 625 -5.91 -3.07 -20.14
CA PRO A 625 -5.67 -4.43 -20.66
C PRO A 625 -4.40 -5.12 -20.14
N LEU A 626 -3.46 -4.36 -19.58
CA LEU A 626 -2.16 -4.84 -19.13
C LEU A 626 -1.95 -4.51 -17.65
N GLN A 627 -1.80 -5.54 -16.84
CA GLN A 627 -1.62 -5.47 -15.38
C GLN A 627 -0.61 -6.53 -14.93
N ARG A 628 0.21 -6.20 -13.91
CA ARG A 628 1.24 -7.12 -13.38
C ARG A 628 0.66 -8.44 -12.87
N GLN A 629 -0.54 -8.40 -12.30
CA GLN A 629 -1.26 -9.61 -11.87
C GLN A 629 -1.29 -10.70 -12.95
N GLN A 630 -1.37 -10.32 -14.23
CA GLN A 630 -1.47 -11.31 -15.29
C GLN A 630 -0.20 -12.15 -15.44
N MET A 631 0.96 -11.66 -15.00
CA MET A 631 2.24 -12.37 -15.06
C MET A 631 2.22 -13.59 -14.10
N ILE A 632 1.69 -13.40 -12.89
CA ILE A 632 1.43 -14.48 -11.93
C ILE A 632 0.32 -15.39 -12.48
N ALA A 633 -0.80 -14.81 -12.93
CA ALA A 633 -1.94 -15.59 -13.39
C ALA A 633 -1.65 -16.42 -14.66
N ASP A 634 -0.77 -15.97 -15.55
CA ASP A 634 -0.29 -16.73 -16.72
C ASP A 634 0.42 -18.02 -16.27
N LYS A 635 1.25 -17.94 -15.21
CA LYS A 635 1.97 -19.08 -14.63
C LYS A 635 1.03 -20.03 -13.90
N VAL A 636 0.14 -19.50 -13.06
CA VAL A 636 -0.89 -20.30 -12.36
C VAL A 636 -1.78 -21.04 -13.36
N ARG A 637 -2.23 -20.38 -14.43
CA ARG A 637 -3.00 -21.04 -15.51
C ARG A 637 -2.18 -22.11 -16.23
N ALA A 638 -0.90 -21.89 -16.47
CA ALA A 638 -0.04 -22.88 -17.11
C ALA A 638 0.16 -24.13 -16.23
N ALA A 639 0.29 -23.95 -14.92
CA ALA A 639 0.44 -25.01 -13.92
C ALA A 639 -0.84 -25.84 -13.74
N THR A 640 -2.01 -25.22 -13.92
CA THR A 640 -3.33 -25.85 -13.72
C THR A 640 -4.05 -26.23 -15.03
N LYS A 641 -3.39 -26.10 -16.19
CA LYS A 641 -4.01 -26.33 -17.50
C LYS A 641 -4.41 -27.80 -17.72
N GLY A 642 -5.68 -28.03 -18.07
CA GLY A 642 -6.18 -29.35 -18.43
C GLY A 642 -6.19 -30.29 -17.22
N LYS A 643 -5.45 -31.40 -17.29
CA LYS A 643 -5.31 -32.37 -16.18
C LYS A 643 -4.10 -32.11 -15.27
N LYS A 644 -3.30 -31.08 -15.56
CA LYS A 644 -2.15 -30.72 -14.71
C LYS A 644 -2.62 -30.26 -13.34
N LYS A 645 -1.81 -30.54 -12.33
CA LYS A 645 -2.01 -30.12 -10.95
C LYS A 645 -0.78 -29.35 -10.50
N ALA A 646 -0.98 -28.20 -9.86
CA ALA A 646 0.10 -27.33 -9.45
C ALA A 646 0.74 -27.81 -8.14
N THR A 647 2.06 -27.63 -8.01
CA THR A 647 2.78 -27.83 -6.75
C THR A 647 3.00 -26.50 -6.03
N ILE A 648 3.29 -26.54 -4.73
CA ILE A 648 3.65 -25.32 -3.99
C ILE A 648 4.90 -24.64 -4.57
N VAL A 649 5.89 -25.42 -5.03
CA VAL A 649 7.09 -24.90 -5.71
C VAL A 649 6.73 -24.07 -6.94
N GLN A 650 5.80 -24.55 -7.77
CA GLN A 650 5.34 -23.80 -8.95
C GLN A 650 4.60 -22.53 -8.57
N LEU A 651 3.92 -22.50 -7.42
CA LEU A 651 3.24 -21.31 -6.93
C LEU A 651 4.25 -20.28 -6.40
N ILE A 652 5.27 -20.72 -5.66
CA ILE A 652 6.40 -19.86 -5.23
C ILE A 652 7.11 -19.25 -6.45
N GLN A 653 7.40 -20.06 -7.47
CA GLN A 653 7.97 -19.59 -8.74
C GLN A 653 7.03 -18.64 -9.49
N ALA A 654 5.71 -18.84 -9.39
CA ALA A 654 4.72 -17.95 -9.98
C ALA A 654 4.74 -16.56 -9.36
N MET A 655 5.14 -16.42 -8.09
CA MET A 655 5.37 -15.13 -7.44
C MET A 655 6.75 -14.55 -7.76
N GLU A 656 7.79 -15.39 -7.63
CA GLU A 656 9.18 -14.93 -7.68
C GLU A 656 9.63 -14.52 -9.08
N GLU A 657 9.25 -15.28 -10.11
CA GLU A 657 9.71 -14.97 -11.46
C GLU A 657 9.18 -13.60 -11.93
N PRO A 658 7.88 -13.27 -11.78
CA PRO A 658 7.38 -11.92 -12.08
C PRO A 658 7.98 -10.81 -11.21
N ALA A 659 8.52 -11.11 -10.03
CA ALA A 659 9.10 -10.11 -9.12
C ALA A 659 10.29 -9.37 -9.74
N THR A 660 10.97 -9.96 -10.71
CA THR A 660 12.13 -9.37 -11.41
C THR A 660 11.84 -8.97 -12.85
N GLN A 661 10.59 -9.09 -13.31
CA GLN A 661 10.23 -8.87 -14.72
C GLN A 661 9.70 -7.46 -14.97
N ASP A 662 10.06 -6.89 -16.12
CA ASP A 662 9.51 -5.65 -16.63
C ASP A 662 8.18 -5.91 -17.36
N LEU A 663 7.07 -5.36 -16.85
CA LEU A 663 5.75 -5.52 -17.47
C LEU A 663 5.73 -5.03 -18.93
N ARG A 664 6.50 -3.98 -19.24
CA ARG A 664 6.59 -3.43 -20.60
C ARG A 664 7.30 -4.43 -21.51
N GLY A 665 8.40 -5.02 -21.05
CA GLY A 665 9.11 -6.06 -21.79
C GLY A 665 8.30 -7.35 -21.95
N TYR A 666 7.67 -7.82 -20.88
CA TYR A 666 6.95 -9.11 -20.83
C TYR A 666 5.66 -9.08 -21.66
N ARG A 667 4.81 -8.04 -21.52
CA ARG A 667 3.47 -7.99 -22.16
C ARG A 667 3.33 -7.00 -23.31
N LEU A 668 3.94 -5.82 -23.19
CA LEU A 668 3.69 -4.74 -24.13
C LEU A 668 4.59 -4.80 -25.36
N LEU A 669 5.86 -5.18 -25.17
CA LEU A 669 6.88 -5.17 -26.20
C LEU A 669 6.52 -6.02 -27.43
N PRO A 670 5.90 -7.22 -27.31
CA PRO A 670 5.41 -7.94 -28.49
C PRO A 670 4.48 -7.11 -29.39
N ILE A 671 3.60 -6.29 -28.79
CA ILE A 671 2.65 -5.42 -29.52
C ILE A 671 3.41 -4.29 -30.23
N ILE A 672 4.34 -3.63 -29.53
CA ILE A 672 5.12 -2.53 -30.11
C ILE A 672 6.01 -3.04 -31.27
N LEU A 673 6.64 -4.20 -31.08
CA LEU A 673 7.56 -4.76 -32.08
C LEU A 673 6.82 -5.28 -33.32
N ASP A 674 5.59 -5.77 -33.18
CA ASP A 674 4.74 -6.11 -34.33
C ASP A 674 4.39 -4.85 -35.15
N ALA A 675 4.02 -3.75 -34.48
CA ALA A 675 3.73 -2.47 -35.12
C ALA A 675 4.94 -1.87 -35.88
N ILE A 676 6.16 -2.06 -35.36
CA ILE A 676 7.40 -1.67 -36.05
C ILE A 676 7.69 -2.60 -37.25
N GLY A 677 7.45 -3.91 -37.08
CA GLY A 677 7.78 -4.93 -38.06
C GLY A 677 9.29 -5.04 -38.29
N LYS A 678 9.72 -5.02 -39.56
CA LYS A 678 11.15 -5.04 -39.95
C LYS A 678 11.60 -3.65 -40.41
N PRO A 679 12.42 -2.93 -39.63
CA PRO A 679 12.99 -1.64 -40.05
C PRO A 679 13.96 -1.77 -41.22
N SER A 680 14.02 -0.74 -42.07
CA SER A 680 14.98 -0.65 -43.18
C SER A 680 16.41 -0.33 -42.70
N SER A 681 16.56 0.39 -41.58
CA SER A 681 17.85 0.70 -40.97
C SER A 681 18.47 -0.54 -40.29
N PRO A 682 19.73 -0.91 -40.62
CA PRO A 682 20.44 -1.98 -39.93
C PRO A 682 20.54 -1.75 -38.42
N LYS A 683 20.78 -0.51 -37.99
CA LYS A 683 20.87 -0.14 -36.57
C LYS A 683 19.55 -0.41 -35.83
N LEU A 684 18.41 -0.04 -36.44
CA LEU A 684 17.09 -0.31 -35.86
C LEU A 684 16.74 -1.80 -35.86
N ARG A 685 17.19 -2.57 -36.86
CA ARG A 685 17.03 -4.03 -36.83
C ARG A 685 17.79 -4.68 -35.66
N GLY A 686 19.01 -4.21 -35.38
CA GLY A 686 19.78 -4.64 -34.21
C GLY A 686 19.06 -4.35 -32.90
N ALA A 687 18.55 -3.13 -32.73
CA ALA A 687 17.78 -2.72 -31.55
C ALA A 687 16.50 -3.55 -31.35
N VAL A 688 15.74 -3.80 -32.42
CA VAL A 688 14.56 -4.68 -32.37
C VAL A 688 14.96 -6.12 -32.02
N ALA A 689 16.04 -6.64 -32.57
CA ALA A 689 16.50 -8.00 -32.26
C ALA A 689 16.91 -8.15 -30.79
N LEU A 690 17.62 -7.15 -30.25
CA LEU A 690 18.01 -7.07 -28.83
C LEU A 690 16.79 -7.14 -27.91
N LEU A 691 15.80 -6.25 -28.13
CA LEU A 691 14.56 -6.23 -27.37
C LEU A 691 13.76 -7.54 -27.49
N LYS A 692 13.74 -8.17 -28.68
CA LYS A 692 13.11 -9.50 -28.85
C LYS A 692 13.80 -10.59 -28.05
N THR A 693 15.13 -10.55 -27.93
CA THR A 693 15.88 -11.53 -27.16
C THR A 693 15.56 -11.40 -25.68
N TRP A 694 15.67 -10.19 -25.13
CA TRP A 694 15.26 -9.91 -23.76
C TRP A 694 13.82 -10.36 -23.45
N GLN A 695 12.87 -10.05 -24.34
CA GLN A 695 11.49 -10.51 -24.20
C GLN A 695 11.34 -12.04 -24.16
N ARG A 696 12.07 -12.77 -25.03
CA ARG A 696 12.05 -14.25 -25.03
C ARG A 696 12.66 -14.83 -23.76
N HIS A 697 13.60 -14.13 -23.15
CA HIS A 697 14.21 -14.51 -21.88
C HIS A 697 13.37 -14.10 -20.67
N GLY A 698 12.15 -13.57 -20.86
CA GLY A 698 11.22 -13.22 -19.79
C GLY A 698 11.22 -11.74 -19.41
N ALA A 699 12.05 -10.91 -20.07
CA ALA A 699 12.20 -9.49 -19.75
C ALA A 699 12.62 -9.21 -18.30
N HIS A 700 13.53 -10.02 -17.77
CA HIS A 700 14.06 -9.87 -16.41
C HIS A 700 15.00 -8.66 -16.28
N ARG A 701 15.06 -8.14 -15.06
CA ARG A 701 15.99 -7.13 -14.54
C ARG A 701 16.62 -7.70 -13.27
N ARG A 702 17.67 -8.50 -13.44
CA ARG A 702 18.33 -9.23 -12.36
C ARG A 702 19.75 -9.62 -12.75
N ASP A 703 20.52 -9.97 -11.73
CA ASP A 703 21.89 -10.47 -11.81
C ASP A 703 21.98 -11.79 -11.02
N LEU A 704 21.81 -12.93 -11.70
CA LEU A 704 21.84 -14.29 -11.16
C LEU A 704 23.27 -14.82 -10.98
N ASN A 705 24.24 -14.32 -11.75
CA ASN A 705 25.64 -14.76 -11.65
C ASN A 705 26.44 -13.94 -10.63
N ARG A 706 25.85 -12.88 -10.08
CA ARG A 706 26.38 -11.99 -9.04
C ARG A 706 27.64 -11.25 -9.49
N ASP A 707 27.73 -10.89 -10.78
CA ASP A 707 28.86 -10.13 -11.32
C ASP A 707 28.69 -8.61 -11.21
N GLY A 708 27.56 -8.14 -10.66
CA GLY A 708 27.21 -6.74 -10.50
C GLY A 708 26.51 -6.13 -11.70
N VAL A 709 26.13 -6.94 -12.70
CA VAL A 709 25.51 -6.48 -13.95
C VAL A 709 24.26 -7.31 -14.25
N ASP A 710 23.17 -6.65 -14.64
CA ASP A 710 21.98 -7.39 -15.07
C ASP A 710 22.24 -8.15 -16.37
N GLU A 711 21.74 -9.39 -16.50
CA GLU A 711 22.12 -10.27 -17.63
C GLU A 711 21.80 -9.68 -19.02
N GLU A 712 20.77 -8.86 -19.10
CA GLU A 712 20.25 -8.26 -20.34
C GLU A 712 20.38 -6.73 -20.35
N THR A 713 21.38 -6.20 -19.65
CA THR A 713 21.68 -4.76 -19.47
C THR A 713 21.45 -3.93 -20.75
N PRO A 714 22.01 -4.26 -21.93
CA PRO A 714 21.81 -3.42 -23.12
C PRO A 714 20.34 -3.28 -23.56
N ALA A 715 19.52 -4.31 -23.36
CA ALA A 715 18.08 -4.26 -23.68
C ALA A 715 17.31 -3.42 -22.66
N ILE A 716 17.68 -3.54 -21.38
CA ILE A 716 17.13 -2.78 -20.27
C ILE A 716 17.38 -1.27 -20.48
N GLU A 717 18.63 -0.88 -20.72
CA GLU A 717 19.02 0.51 -21.01
C GLU A 717 18.24 1.09 -22.20
N LEU A 718 18.10 0.30 -23.25
CA LEU A 718 17.37 0.71 -24.44
C LEU A 718 15.88 0.91 -24.15
N MET A 719 15.26 0.02 -23.37
CA MET A 719 13.86 0.13 -22.99
C MET A 719 13.61 1.37 -22.12
N ASP A 720 14.49 1.64 -21.15
CA ASP A 720 14.40 2.79 -20.25
C ASP A 720 14.62 4.11 -20.98
N ALA A 721 15.56 4.16 -21.93
CA ALA A 721 15.74 5.31 -22.82
C ALA A 721 14.55 5.53 -23.75
N TRP A 722 13.90 4.46 -24.18
CA TRP A 722 12.87 4.52 -25.21
C TRP A 722 11.50 4.87 -24.66
N TRP A 723 11.11 4.29 -23.52
CA TRP A 723 9.76 4.40 -22.98
C TRP A 723 9.20 5.83 -22.90
N PRO A 724 9.84 6.79 -22.19
CA PRO A 724 9.34 8.17 -22.13
C PRO A 724 9.25 8.83 -23.51
N LYS A 725 10.19 8.50 -24.41
CA LYS A 725 10.22 9.06 -25.77
C LYS A 725 9.10 8.50 -26.64
N LEU A 726 8.82 7.20 -26.51
CA LEU A 726 7.72 6.53 -27.20
C LEU A 726 6.39 7.15 -26.76
N VAL A 727 6.10 7.16 -25.46
CA VAL A 727 4.82 7.67 -24.93
C VAL A 727 4.60 9.13 -25.32
N ASN A 728 5.64 9.95 -25.19
CA ASN A 728 5.58 11.35 -25.62
C ASN A 728 5.29 11.47 -27.12
N ALA A 729 6.04 10.75 -27.97
CA ALA A 729 5.87 10.83 -29.42
C ALA A 729 4.51 10.29 -29.92
N GLU A 730 3.93 9.33 -29.20
CA GLU A 730 2.64 8.72 -29.50
C GLU A 730 1.47 9.64 -29.11
N PHE A 731 1.44 10.13 -27.88
CA PHE A 731 0.24 10.79 -27.33
C PHE A 731 0.31 12.32 -27.31
N ARG A 732 1.48 12.91 -27.00
CA ARG A 732 1.59 14.37 -26.78
C ARG A 732 1.16 15.22 -27.99
N PRO A 733 1.45 14.85 -29.26
CA PRO A 733 1.01 15.66 -30.41
C PRO A 733 -0.52 15.81 -30.50
N ALA A 734 -1.25 14.73 -30.23
CA ALA A 734 -2.71 14.72 -30.28
C ALA A 734 -3.31 15.39 -29.03
N LEU A 735 -2.82 15.04 -27.83
CA LEU A 735 -3.30 15.59 -26.55
C LEU A 735 -2.92 17.06 -26.35
N GLY A 736 -1.82 17.53 -26.95
CA GLY A 736 -1.19 18.79 -26.56
C GLY A 736 -0.56 18.73 -25.17
N ALA A 737 0.29 19.70 -24.84
CA ALA A 737 1.05 19.70 -23.59
C ALA A 737 0.15 19.68 -22.35
N LYS A 738 -0.83 20.59 -22.26
CA LYS A 738 -1.68 20.74 -21.05
C LYS A 738 -2.44 19.45 -20.68
N ALA A 739 -3.11 18.82 -21.64
CA ALA A 739 -3.88 17.59 -21.36
C ALA A 739 -2.96 16.39 -21.10
N PHE A 740 -1.82 16.30 -21.81
CA PHE A 740 -0.81 15.29 -21.57
C PHE A 740 -0.26 15.37 -20.14
N GLU A 741 0.18 16.55 -19.68
CA GLU A 741 0.72 16.70 -18.33
C GLU A 741 -0.33 16.49 -17.24
N LYS A 742 -1.58 16.96 -17.46
CA LYS A 742 -2.67 16.69 -16.51
C LYS A 742 -2.97 15.21 -16.40
N LEU A 743 -3.02 14.47 -17.51
CA LEU A 743 -3.18 13.02 -17.48
C LEU A 743 -1.97 12.32 -16.84
N ALA A 744 -0.75 12.79 -17.10
CA ALA A 744 0.47 12.25 -16.48
C ALA A 744 0.50 12.46 -14.96
N GLY A 745 -0.20 13.50 -14.46
CA GLY A 745 -0.44 13.72 -13.04
C GLY A 745 -1.55 12.83 -12.44
N MET A 746 -2.44 12.25 -13.25
CA MET A 746 -3.45 11.27 -12.80
C MET A 746 -2.90 9.83 -12.85
N LEU A 747 -2.07 9.53 -13.85
CA LEU A 747 -1.38 8.26 -14.00
C LEU A 747 0.05 8.55 -14.45
N ALA A 748 1.03 8.22 -13.62
CA ALA A 748 2.44 8.37 -13.99
C ALA A 748 2.74 7.64 -15.30
N ILE A 749 3.69 8.16 -16.09
CA ILE A 749 4.06 7.54 -17.38
C ILE A 749 4.62 6.12 -17.19
N GLY A 750 5.22 5.84 -16.03
CA GLY A 750 5.91 4.57 -15.72
C GLY A 750 7.37 4.57 -16.21
N ASN A 751 8.08 5.69 -16.02
CA ASN A 751 9.51 5.78 -16.32
C ASN A 751 10.30 5.14 -15.19
N HIS A 752 11.00 4.06 -15.47
CA HIS A 752 11.85 3.37 -14.48
C HIS A 752 12.91 4.31 -13.86
N THR A 753 13.54 5.14 -14.70
CA THR A 753 14.59 6.09 -14.30
C THR A 753 14.05 7.50 -13.96
N GLY A 754 12.73 7.70 -14.02
CA GLY A 754 12.09 8.98 -13.72
C GLY A 754 11.63 9.13 -12.27
N GLY A 755 11.89 8.12 -11.42
CA GLY A 755 11.45 8.05 -10.03
C GLY A 755 12.59 7.82 -9.05
N SER A 756 12.25 7.34 -7.85
CA SER A 756 13.19 7.03 -6.77
C SER A 756 13.88 5.68 -7.05
N PRO A 757 15.23 5.60 -7.21
CA PRO A 757 15.94 4.33 -7.37
C PRO A 757 15.81 3.38 -6.16
N GLU A 758 15.16 3.81 -5.09
CA GLU A 758 14.94 3.03 -3.87
C GLU A 758 13.79 2.03 -3.95
N ALA A 759 12.84 2.27 -4.86
CA ALA A 759 11.66 1.43 -5.05
C ALA A 759 11.33 1.32 -6.55
N PRO A 760 12.20 0.72 -7.37
CA PRO A 760 11.86 0.38 -8.75
C PRO A 760 10.59 -0.49 -8.75
N ASP A 761 9.52 -0.08 -9.43
CA ASP A 761 8.32 -0.89 -9.57
C ASP A 761 7.64 -0.70 -10.93
N PHE A 762 6.74 -1.63 -11.26
CA PHE A 762 5.87 -1.56 -12.43
C PHE A 762 4.39 -1.48 -12.02
N PHE A 763 4.11 -0.80 -10.90
CA PHE A 763 2.77 -0.72 -10.30
C PHE A 763 1.77 -0.02 -11.23
N ASN A 764 2.10 1.19 -11.69
CA ASN A 764 1.24 2.03 -12.54
C ASN A 764 2.00 2.63 -13.73
N GLY A 765 1.34 2.72 -14.89
CA GLY A 765 1.96 3.28 -16.08
C GLY A 765 1.11 3.24 -17.35
N TRP A 766 1.60 3.90 -18.39
CA TRP A 766 0.85 4.09 -19.66
C TRP A 766 0.90 2.88 -20.60
N TRP A 767 1.37 1.71 -20.15
CA TRP A 767 1.44 0.49 -20.96
C TRP A 767 0.07 0.03 -21.46
N GLY A 768 -0.98 0.15 -20.65
CA GLY A 768 -2.35 -0.14 -21.08
C GLY A 768 -2.79 0.78 -22.22
N TYR A 769 -2.39 2.06 -22.15
CA TYR A 769 -2.73 3.04 -23.18
C TYR A 769 -2.03 2.79 -24.50
N VAL A 770 -0.71 2.56 -24.47
CA VAL A 770 0.07 2.20 -25.66
C VAL A 770 -0.45 0.91 -26.28
N SER A 771 -0.70 -0.13 -25.45
CA SER A 771 -1.25 -1.41 -25.93
C SER A 771 -2.54 -1.20 -26.71
N LYS A 772 -3.47 -0.43 -26.17
CA LYS A 772 -4.80 -0.22 -26.75
C LYS A 772 -4.74 0.56 -28.06
N ASP A 773 -3.98 1.65 -28.09
CA ASP A 773 -3.85 2.48 -29.29
C ASP A 773 -3.20 1.70 -30.45
N LEU A 774 -2.08 1.02 -30.19
CA LEU A 774 -1.40 0.22 -31.21
C LEU A 774 -2.25 -0.94 -31.70
N ARG A 775 -2.95 -1.65 -30.82
CA ARG A 775 -3.87 -2.72 -31.20
C ARG A 775 -5.05 -2.22 -32.04
N ASP A 776 -5.57 -1.01 -31.80
CA ASP A 776 -6.62 -0.43 -32.65
C ASP A 776 -6.10 -0.01 -34.04
N ILE A 777 -4.80 0.23 -34.19
CA ILE A 777 -4.16 0.55 -35.48
C ILE A 777 -3.78 -0.74 -36.24
N TYR A 778 -3.12 -1.70 -35.59
CA TYR A 778 -2.51 -2.86 -36.24
C TYR A 778 -3.30 -4.17 -36.11
N GLY A 779 -4.11 -4.30 -35.06
CA GLY A 779 -4.87 -5.50 -34.73
C GLY A 779 -4.20 -6.34 -33.64
N PRO A 780 -4.97 -7.20 -32.92
CA PRO A 780 -6.43 -7.28 -32.97
C PRO A 780 -7.10 -6.06 -32.33
N LYS A 781 -8.28 -5.66 -32.82
CA LYS A 781 -8.99 -4.48 -32.32
C LYS A 781 -9.35 -4.67 -30.83
N PRO A 782 -9.02 -3.71 -29.94
CA PRO A 782 -9.32 -3.84 -28.52
C PRO A 782 -10.80 -3.63 -28.21
N GLU A 783 -11.28 -4.28 -27.16
CA GLU A 783 -12.58 -3.96 -26.59
C GLU A 783 -12.54 -2.58 -25.92
N GLY A 784 -13.59 -1.76 -26.11
CA GLY A 784 -13.59 -0.39 -25.60
C GLY A 784 -12.49 0.50 -26.21
N ALA A 785 -12.19 0.33 -27.50
CA ALA A 785 -11.22 1.13 -28.25
C ALA A 785 -11.42 2.64 -28.04
N TYR A 786 -10.31 3.38 -28.07
CA TYR A 786 -10.34 4.83 -27.90
C TYR A 786 -11.15 5.54 -28.98
N SER A 787 -11.61 6.74 -28.65
CA SER A 787 -12.33 7.57 -29.61
C SER A 787 -11.44 8.16 -30.69
N HIS A 788 -10.13 8.17 -30.47
CA HIS A 788 -9.11 8.65 -31.38
C HIS A 788 -7.96 7.64 -31.41
N LYS A 789 -7.30 7.56 -32.56
CA LYS A 789 -6.02 6.87 -32.71
C LYS A 789 -4.91 7.91 -32.56
N TYR A 790 -4.00 7.69 -31.62
CA TYR A 790 -3.01 8.68 -31.20
C TYR A 790 -1.72 8.54 -32.00
N CYS A 791 -1.17 7.33 -32.09
CA CYS A 791 0.06 7.05 -32.80
C CYS A 791 -0.06 7.40 -34.30
N GLY A 792 0.75 8.37 -34.75
CA GLY A 792 0.76 8.81 -36.15
C GLY A 792 -0.60 9.31 -36.68
N GLY A 793 -1.54 9.64 -35.80
CA GLY A 793 -2.93 9.97 -36.16
C GLY A 793 -3.71 8.79 -36.76
N GLY A 794 -3.35 7.55 -36.40
CA GLY A 794 -4.03 6.32 -36.83
C GLY A 794 -3.59 5.71 -38.16
N SER A 795 -2.63 6.32 -38.87
CA SER A 795 -1.99 5.70 -40.05
C SER A 795 -0.91 4.73 -39.60
N LYS A 796 -0.96 3.48 -40.11
CA LYS A 796 0.07 2.45 -39.86
C LYS A 796 1.47 2.93 -40.26
N GLU A 797 1.60 3.61 -41.39
CA GLU A 797 2.89 4.08 -41.90
C GLU A 797 3.44 5.22 -41.04
N LYS A 798 2.58 6.16 -40.64
CA LYS A 798 2.97 7.28 -39.78
C LYS A 798 3.30 6.80 -38.36
N CYS A 799 2.49 5.90 -37.81
CA CYS A 799 2.73 5.32 -36.49
C CYS A 799 4.03 4.54 -36.46
N LYS A 800 4.28 3.66 -37.45
CA LYS A 800 5.57 2.97 -37.60
C LYS A 800 6.75 3.94 -37.60
N LYS A 801 6.66 5.04 -38.35
CA LYS A 801 7.71 6.09 -38.36
C LYS A 801 7.84 6.83 -37.02
N VAL A 802 6.78 6.95 -36.23
CA VAL A 802 6.84 7.50 -34.86
C VAL A 802 7.61 6.56 -33.94
N LEU A 803 7.30 5.26 -33.97
CA LEU A 803 7.98 4.23 -33.20
C LEU A 803 9.46 4.09 -33.61
N GLU A 804 9.77 4.03 -34.90
CA GLU A 804 11.15 3.95 -35.41
C GLU A 804 11.98 5.18 -35.03
N ARG A 805 11.41 6.39 -35.11
CA ARG A 805 12.14 7.64 -34.75
C ARG A 805 12.38 7.76 -33.26
N SER A 806 11.40 7.40 -32.42
CA SER A 806 11.57 7.42 -30.97
C SER A 806 12.61 6.37 -30.54
N LEU A 807 12.62 5.18 -31.15
CA LEU A 807 13.64 4.16 -30.92
C LEU A 807 15.03 4.63 -31.38
N ALA A 808 15.11 5.26 -32.56
CA ALA A 808 16.36 5.86 -33.05
C ALA A 808 16.90 6.95 -32.12
N ALA A 809 16.02 7.70 -31.46
CA ALA A 809 16.39 8.71 -30.47
C ALA A 809 16.85 8.07 -29.14
N ALA A 810 16.26 6.95 -28.74
CA ALA A 810 16.67 6.19 -27.56
C ALA A 810 18.11 5.65 -27.69
N LEU A 811 18.48 5.17 -28.89
CA LEU A 811 19.83 4.69 -29.22
C LEU A 811 20.95 5.77 -29.20
N LYS A 812 20.62 7.00 -28.79
CA LYS A 812 21.57 8.10 -28.58
C LYS A 812 21.71 8.47 -27.11
N VAL A 813 20.88 7.90 -26.23
CA VAL A 813 20.93 8.16 -24.80
C VAL A 813 21.99 7.26 -24.19
N THR A 814 22.87 7.84 -23.37
CA THR A 814 23.91 7.09 -22.67
C THR A 814 23.41 6.65 -21.28
N PRO A 815 24.01 5.60 -20.68
CA PRO A 815 23.70 5.21 -19.30
C PRO A 815 23.89 6.37 -18.31
N GLN A 816 24.93 7.20 -18.49
CA GLN A 816 25.12 8.43 -17.70
C GLN A 816 23.92 9.39 -17.77
N GLN A 817 23.29 9.53 -18.94
CA GLN A 817 22.11 10.40 -19.10
C GLN A 817 20.85 9.78 -18.48
N LEU A 818 20.77 8.45 -18.40
CA LEU A 818 19.63 7.74 -17.82
C LEU A 818 19.73 7.65 -16.29
N TYR A 819 20.86 7.15 -15.82
CA TYR A 819 21.05 6.72 -14.44
C TYR A 819 21.87 7.74 -13.64
N GLY A 820 22.72 8.51 -14.30
CA GLY A 820 23.60 9.49 -13.66
C GLY A 820 22.95 10.85 -13.36
N GLY A 821 21.70 11.08 -13.78
CA GLY A 821 20.98 12.37 -13.64
C GLY A 821 19.98 12.47 -12.49
N GLY A 822 19.82 11.42 -11.66
CA GLY A 822 18.90 11.37 -10.50
C GLY A 822 19.55 11.85 -9.19
N ASN A 823 18.87 11.61 -8.04
CA ASN A 823 19.22 12.03 -6.66
C ASN A 823 20.57 11.49 -6.10
N GLY A 824 21.65 11.47 -6.88
CA GLY A 824 23.01 11.17 -6.43
C GLY A 824 23.37 9.68 -6.22
N LYS A 825 22.41 8.80 -5.92
CA LYS A 825 22.72 7.42 -5.46
C LYS A 825 23.38 6.51 -6.49
N CYS A 826 23.02 6.63 -7.77
CA CYS A 826 23.63 5.88 -8.87
C CYS A 826 24.48 6.78 -9.78
N ALA A 827 24.85 7.97 -9.32
CA ALA A 827 25.65 8.90 -10.12
C ALA A 827 27.08 8.38 -10.33
N ALA A 828 27.62 7.68 -9.32
CA ALA A 828 28.96 7.07 -9.36
C ALA A 828 28.98 5.72 -10.11
N ASP A 829 27.83 5.06 -10.24
CA ASP A 829 27.65 3.82 -10.99
C ASP A 829 26.36 3.88 -11.84
N PRO A 830 26.42 4.56 -13.00
CA PRO A 830 25.25 4.87 -13.81
C PRO A 830 24.82 3.69 -14.68
N GLN A 831 24.48 2.56 -14.05
CA GLN A 831 24.04 1.32 -14.71
C GLN A 831 22.66 0.87 -14.21
N PRO A 832 21.93 0.04 -14.98
CA PRO A 832 20.64 -0.50 -14.55
C PRO A 832 20.73 -1.26 -13.23
N ALA A 833 21.77 -2.08 -13.04
CA ALA A 833 21.97 -2.88 -11.83
C ALA A 833 22.02 -2.03 -10.55
N CYS A 834 22.46 -0.76 -10.61
CA CYS A 834 22.34 0.16 -9.49
C CYS A 834 20.88 0.56 -9.25
N TYR A 835 20.11 0.90 -10.29
CA TYR A 835 18.68 1.22 -10.14
C TYR A 835 17.83 0.01 -9.74
N ASP A 836 18.21 -1.18 -10.18
CA ASP A 836 17.53 -2.45 -9.95
C ASP A 836 17.93 -3.05 -8.59
N GLN A 837 17.80 -2.22 -7.54
CA GLN A 837 17.99 -2.60 -6.15
C GLN A 837 16.85 -2.08 -5.29
N ASN A 838 16.38 -2.93 -4.39
CA ASN A 838 15.54 -2.50 -3.28
C ASN A 838 16.41 -1.82 -2.23
N ARG A 839 16.13 -0.55 -1.92
CA ARG A 839 16.87 0.20 -0.89
C ARG A 839 15.95 0.47 0.28
N PRO A 840 16.19 -0.18 1.43
CA PRO A 840 15.36 0.04 2.60
C PRO A 840 15.38 1.51 3.06
N GLN A 841 14.22 1.99 3.51
CA GLN A 841 14.12 3.27 4.19
C GLN A 841 14.56 3.10 5.65
N VAL A 842 15.64 3.77 6.01
CA VAL A 842 16.20 3.70 7.36
C VAL A 842 15.35 4.51 8.33
N THR A 843 14.73 3.79 9.27
CA THR A 843 13.87 4.36 10.32
C THR A 843 14.44 4.29 11.74
N SER A 844 15.66 3.77 11.87
CA SER A 844 16.42 3.66 13.12
C SER A 844 17.83 4.26 13.01
N GLY A 845 18.65 4.08 14.05
CA GLY A 845 20.08 4.36 14.04
C GLY A 845 20.92 3.42 13.16
N ILE A 846 20.36 2.29 12.72
CA ILE A 846 21.06 1.26 11.96
C ILE A 846 20.62 1.27 10.50
N GLU A 847 21.60 1.27 9.60
CA GLU A 847 21.39 1.18 8.16
C GLU A 847 21.76 -0.23 7.65
N LEU A 848 20.98 -0.75 6.72
CA LEU A 848 21.29 -1.97 5.99
C LEU A 848 21.52 -1.66 4.51
N GLY A 849 22.30 -2.52 3.85
CA GLY A 849 22.63 -2.39 2.43
C GLY A 849 21.41 -2.53 1.52
N ALA A 850 21.57 -2.04 0.29
CA ALA A 850 20.65 -2.36 -0.79
C ALA A 850 20.78 -3.84 -1.17
N PHE A 851 19.71 -4.42 -1.70
CA PHE A 851 19.69 -5.81 -2.16
C PHE A 851 18.96 -5.90 -3.51
N PRO A 852 19.07 -7.02 -4.24
CA PRO A 852 18.53 -7.13 -5.59
C PRO A 852 17.05 -6.77 -5.69
N PHE A 853 16.67 -6.06 -6.76
CA PHE A 853 15.28 -5.72 -7.03
C PHE A 853 14.40 -6.96 -7.10
N GLN A 854 13.36 -6.96 -6.28
CA GLN A 854 12.29 -7.96 -6.25
C GLN A 854 10.98 -7.25 -5.89
N ASN A 855 9.99 -7.35 -6.76
CA ASN A 855 8.65 -6.80 -6.59
C ASN A 855 7.71 -7.88 -6.03
N ARG A 856 7.89 -8.22 -4.76
CA ARG A 856 7.13 -9.26 -4.06
C ARG A 856 6.84 -8.86 -2.60
N PRO A 857 5.95 -9.56 -1.89
CA PRO A 857 5.54 -9.22 -0.54
C PRO A 857 6.69 -9.08 0.44
N THR A 858 6.65 -8.03 1.26
CA THR A 858 7.62 -7.77 2.33
C THR A 858 7.30 -8.53 3.61
N PHE A 859 6.08 -9.06 3.73
CA PHE A 859 5.74 -10.20 4.59
C PHE A 859 5.13 -11.25 3.68
N GLN A 860 5.76 -12.41 3.53
CA GLN A 860 5.32 -13.45 2.60
C GLN A 860 5.08 -14.76 3.32
N GLN A 861 3.93 -15.38 3.07
CA GLN A 861 3.53 -16.67 3.62
C GLN A 861 3.49 -17.73 2.52
N VAL A 862 3.87 -18.95 2.88
CA VAL A 862 3.69 -20.19 2.10
C VAL A 862 2.81 -21.12 2.91
N VAL A 863 1.68 -21.54 2.34
CA VAL A 863 0.63 -22.28 3.06
C VAL A 863 0.27 -23.58 2.34
N THR A 864 0.41 -24.70 3.05
CA THR A 864 0.13 -26.07 2.56
C THR A 864 -0.62 -26.88 3.63
N LEU A 865 -1.85 -26.47 3.95
CA LEU A 865 -2.65 -27.06 5.03
C LEU A 865 -3.29 -28.38 4.61
N THR A 866 -3.01 -29.47 5.34
CA THR A 866 -3.55 -30.80 5.04
C THR A 866 -4.60 -31.30 6.03
N GLN A 867 -4.73 -30.65 7.18
CA GLN A 867 -5.65 -31.06 8.24
C GLN A 867 -6.51 -29.91 8.77
N ARG A 868 -7.61 -30.29 9.43
CA ARG A 868 -8.50 -29.39 10.16
C ARG A 868 -8.48 -29.81 11.61
N LEU A 869 -8.39 -28.85 12.52
CA LEU A 869 -8.34 -29.15 13.94
C LEU A 869 -9.74 -29.39 14.50
N GLY A 870 -9.82 -30.26 15.51
CA GLY A 870 -11.02 -30.41 16.34
C GLY A 870 -11.28 -29.11 17.10
N ARG A 871 -12.54 -28.76 17.28
CA ARG A 871 -12.96 -27.54 17.98
C ARG A 871 -13.69 -27.89 19.25
#